data_AF-A0A538EX39-F1
#
_entry.id   AF-A0A538EX39-F1
#
_cell.length_a   1.000
_cell.length_b   1.000
_cell.length_c   1.000
_cell.angle_alpha   90.00
_cell.angle_beta   90.00
_cell.angle_gamma   90.00
#
_symmetry.space_group_name_H-M   'P 1'
#
loop_
_entity.id
_entity.type
_entity.pdbx_description
1 polymer ?
#
loop_
_entity_poly.entity_id
_entity_poly.type
_entity_poly.pdbx_seq_one_letter_code
_entity_poly.pdbx_strand_id
1 'polypeptide(L)'
;MRTPRLSEVRNLAPAAIIVLAATLLVVGFGVGGTRQRSLGSQASSWRGLVGGARPSVEVGQRMLVVLKAPSMAQQVAAHGGFATQQQEHNWTRAAIAAQKRLLTQLSIHGIQIRVEFSFARVLNGFSAPLDARAVALLERRSEVAGVYPVRVAYPASISSKLLGREGIALGAGSLPSVALPGYDGRGVTIALLDTGVDSAHPYLRGRILSGINVVDPDVRSGAPAVVDPADSSRVEEHGTEMAGLLVGAGGPGGISGAATGASVLPIRVAGWQRDLKGSWAVYSRTDQLIAGLERAVDPNLDGDAHDAARIALIGVAASYAAFADSPEARAILGALDLDTLVVAPAGNDGPAGPGYGSIASPGGAPAALTVGAVDLRTQAEEVPVAVRSGLQLLLDRRLPLAGAVVSEHPVALELASPRGSGPDPADFYNGHGLSLVAGRAALIRAGSDPRTAIENAVQAGARAVVVYGIDLPAGGLGLDEAVDVPVVSVPARVGELAVASLERGGHPVVSIGLPDTARNGTSAQIAPFSSHGLAFDGRVKPDVAAPGVVLATAEAGRNDDGTPRFGTVNGSSAAAAVLTGAAALLAQLRTDLSASDLKSLLAGTASPLTETSVTAQGGGLVDVGAAAATELTAEPDTLAFGNARGDGWHSLERLTLHNVSSRLFRVRIRSVGQGGLEIIAKPKHVRLKPGGSTTVALLARLRGAPPSAGSAEGAVLLLPRGSQPLRIPWAITFGKPARAALSEIALSASSFKPSDTSRWHGSTSSSGAASSGSACSPGCATSSRASWRSAGARPDRARSRREPPRAGPLPDRARRVADCRWSVHASRSPVSHQVNRPILTPFAALFPRLRSTRDHSRSARVPPPRKPLRDRPRAARPRRGHLCDRPAAGEHPAGVQEGARRLDPRDAGRRHNPGLRGLPGHPQRRARAVEGRPPLPPGRHARRGQGAGDVDDVEVRPDEHPVRRREGRRRLRPEEALARRARADDPPFHERDHQRDRPGEGHPGS
;
A
#
# COMPACT_ATOMS: atom_id res chain seq x y z
N MET A 1 -1.51 -69.24 -25.93
CA MET A 1 -2.03 -70.64 -25.87
C MET A 1 -3.21 -70.69 -24.92
N ARG A 2 -4.14 -71.63 -25.12
CA ARG A 2 -5.21 -72.11 -24.19
C ARG A 2 -5.83 -71.10 -23.19
N THR A 3 -7.07 -70.71 -23.46
CA THR A 3 -8.08 -70.40 -22.43
C THR A 3 -8.46 -71.67 -21.65
N PRO A 4 -8.93 -71.53 -20.40
CA PRO A 4 -10.32 -71.86 -20.00
C PRO A 4 -10.89 -70.80 -19.01
N ARG A 5 -12.12 -70.80 -18.44
CA ARG A 5 -13.50 -71.38 -18.56
C ARG A 5 -14.30 -70.73 -17.39
N LEU A 6 -15.61 -70.47 -17.31
CA LEU A 6 -16.86 -70.38 -18.12
C LEU A 6 -17.62 -69.16 -17.48
N SER A 7 -18.50 -68.33 -18.05
CA SER A 7 -19.66 -68.46 -18.95
C SER A 7 -20.91 -69.17 -18.38
N GLU A 8 -21.96 -68.39 -18.08
CA GLU A 8 -23.38 -68.69 -18.36
C GLU A 8 -24.10 -67.32 -18.57
N VAL A 9 -24.96 -67.02 -19.58
CA VAL A 9 -26.10 -67.74 -20.21
C VAL A 9 -27.29 -67.72 -19.23
N ARG A 10 -28.51 -67.23 -19.51
CA ARG A 10 -29.29 -66.76 -20.70
C ARG A 10 -30.52 -65.99 -20.12
N ASN A 11 -31.45 -65.32 -20.82
CA ASN A 11 -31.63 -64.72 -22.16
C ASN A 11 -32.89 -63.83 -22.05
N LEU A 12 -33.03 -62.76 -22.84
CA LEU A 12 -34.19 -62.54 -23.73
C LEU A 12 -34.10 -61.20 -24.47
N ALA A 13 -34.29 -61.29 -25.79
CA ALA A 13 -34.54 -60.20 -26.73
C ALA A 13 -36.08 -60.09 -26.93
N PRO A 14 -36.67 -59.18 -27.76
CA PRO A 14 -36.01 -58.43 -28.83
C PRO A 14 -36.49 -56.99 -29.13
N ALA A 15 -35.85 -56.41 -30.15
CA ALA A 15 -36.40 -55.50 -31.17
C ALA A 15 -37.16 -54.22 -30.76
N ALA A 16 -36.41 -53.11 -30.84
CA ALA A 16 -36.67 -51.96 -31.72
C ALA A 16 -37.95 -51.08 -31.58
N ILE A 17 -37.76 -49.80 -31.92
CA ILE A 17 -38.80 -48.77 -32.10
C ILE A 17 -39.54 -48.35 -30.81
N ILE A 18 -38.86 -47.56 -29.96
CA ILE A 18 -39.33 -46.26 -29.43
C ILE A 18 -38.08 -45.43 -29.15
N VAL A 19 -37.90 -44.31 -29.86
CA VAL A 19 -36.83 -43.32 -29.63
C VAL A 19 -37.44 -41.89 -29.64
N LEU A 20 -38.70 -41.78 -29.23
CA LEU A 20 -39.51 -40.56 -29.39
C LEU A 20 -40.34 -40.22 -28.13
N ALA A 21 -39.78 -40.38 -26.93
CA ALA A 21 -40.48 -40.15 -25.67
C ALA A 21 -39.57 -39.68 -24.51
N ALA A 22 -38.68 -38.71 -24.74
CA ALA A 22 -37.89 -38.07 -23.66
C ALA A 22 -37.53 -36.59 -23.90
N THR A 23 -38.00 -35.96 -24.98
CA THR A 23 -37.55 -34.62 -25.42
C THR A 23 -38.41 -33.48 -24.84
N LEU A 24 -38.69 -33.51 -23.53
CA LEU A 24 -39.36 -32.43 -22.80
C LEU A 24 -39.12 -32.55 -21.27
N LEU A 25 -39.09 -31.42 -20.57
CA LEU A 25 -39.10 -31.31 -19.10
C LEU A 25 -37.90 -31.89 -18.31
N VAL A 26 -36.70 -31.32 -18.51
CA VAL A 26 -35.95 -30.75 -17.36
C VAL A 26 -35.39 -29.37 -17.72
N VAL A 27 -36.18 -28.32 -17.47
CA VAL A 27 -35.67 -26.95 -17.31
C VAL A 27 -35.83 -26.62 -15.83
N GLY A 28 -34.75 -26.71 -15.05
CA GLY A 28 -34.83 -26.47 -13.60
C GLY A 28 -33.51 -26.63 -12.84
N PHE A 29 -32.96 -25.48 -12.41
CA PHE A 29 -32.19 -25.20 -11.17
C PHE A 29 -31.17 -26.21 -10.57
N GLY A 30 -30.01 -25.67 -10.16
CA GLY A 30 -29.06 -26.32 -9.23
C GLY A 30 -27.66 -26.54 -9.81
N VAL A 31 -26.90 -25.51 -10.17
CA VAL A 31 -26.02 -24.74 -9.25
C VAL A 31 -25.18 -25.66 -8.34
N GLY A 32 -23.89 -25.81 -8.65
CA GLY A 32 -22.92 -26.50 -7.79
C GLY A 32 -22.59 -25.68 -6.54
N GLY A 33 -23.00 -26.16 -5.37
CA GLY A 33 -23.04 -25.36 -4.12
C GLY A 33 -22.18 -25.88 -2.96
N THR A 34 -20.97 -26.41 -3.20
CA THR A 34 -20.17 -27.09 -2.15
C THR A 34 -18.76 -26.57 -1.89
N ARG A 35 -18.20 -25.63 -2.67
CA ARG A 35 -16.86 -25.05 -2.43
C ARG A 35 -16.83 -23.62 -1.85
N GLN A 36 -17.95 -22.90 -1.83
CA GLN A 36 -17.97 -21.47 -1.44
C GLN A 36 -18.07 -21.22 0.08
N ARG A 37 -18.15 -22.27 0.91
CA ARG A 37 -18.48 -22.15 2.36
C ARG A 37 -17.27 -22.02 3.30
N SER A 38 -16.04 -22.24 2.83
CA SER A 38 -14.81 -22.06 3.63
C SER A 38 -14.22 -20.65 3.56
N LEU A 39 -14.23 -20.04 2.37
CA LEU A 39 -13.61 -18.72 2.09
C LEU A 39 -14.11 -17.60 3.04
N GLY A 40 -15.38 -17.66 3.47
CA GLY A 40 -15.94 -16.67 4.40
C GLY A 40 -15.27 -16.66 5.78
N SER A 41 -14.72 -17.79 6.25
CA SER A 41 -14.05 -17.91 7.55
C SER A 41 -12.58 -17.45 7.52
N GLN A 42 -11.99 -17.38 6.32
CA GLN A 42 -10.59 -17.01 6.08
C GLN A 42 -10.43 -15.54 5.66
N ALA A 43 -11.54 -14.80 5.54
CA ALA A 43 -11.55 -13.36 5.27
C ALA A 43 -11.76 -12.52 6.54
N SER A 44 -12.54 -13.03 7.49
CA SER A 44 -12.69 -12.45 8.83
C SER A 44 -11.41 -12.57 9.65
N SER A 45 -10.53 -13.51 9.33
CA SER A 45 -9.36 -13.85 10.14
C SER A 45 -8.36 -12.73 10.31
N TRP A 46 -8.16 -11.89 9.29
CA TRP A 46 -7.03 -10.95 9.28
C TRP A 46 -7.35 -9.47 9.41
N ARG A 47 -8.64 -9.09 9.37
CA ARG A 47 -9.08 -7.69 9.49
C ARG A 47 -8.52 -6.98 10.72
N GLY A 48 -8.40 -7.69 11.85
CA GLY A 48 -7.76 -7.17 13.06
C GLY A 48 -6.26 -7.48 13.18
N LEU A 49 -5.75 -8.54 12.54
CA LEU A 49 -4.34 -8.95 12.64
C LEU A 49 -3.39 -7.97 11.97
N VAL A 50 -3.70 -7.58 10.73
CA VAL A 50 -2.86 -6.71 9.88
C VAL A 50 -3.58 -5.38 9.60
N GLY A 51 -4.47 -4.99 10.52
CA GLY A 51 -5.13 -3.68 10.57
C GLY A 51 -5.33 -3.10 11.98
N GLY A 52 -5.21 -3.92 13.04
CA GLY A 52 -5.39 -3.54 14.45
C GLY A 52 -6.81 -3.08 14.82
N ALA A 53 -7.03 -2.79 16.11
CA ALA A 53 -8.10 -1.87 16.49
C ALA A 53 -7.76 -0.48 15.93
N ARG A 54 -8.35 -0.14 14.78
CA ARG A 54 -8.36 1.23 14.25
C ARG A 54 -9.15 2.11 15.23
N PRO A 55 -8.52 3.05 15.96
CA PRO A 55 -9.24 3.87 16.93
C PRO A 55 -10.34 4.69 16.25
N SER A 56 -11.44 4.95 16.94
CA SER A 56 -12.56 5.73 16.37
C SER A 56 -12.23 7.23 16.36
N VAL A 57 -11.27 7.62 15.51
CA VAL A 57 -10.75 9.00 15.41
C VAL A 57 -11.81 9.93 14.86
N GLU A 58 -12.32 10.82 15.70
CA GLU A 58 -13.18 11.93 15.28
C GLU A 58 -12.31 13.07 14.75
N VAL A 59 -12.41 13.35 13.44
CA VAL A 59 -11.66 14.45 12.76
C VAL A 59 -12.46 15.76 12.62
N GLY A 60 -13.73 15.75 13.01
CA GLY A 60 -14.66 16.89 12.93
C GLY A 60 -15.25 17.12 11.54
N GLN A 61 -15.91 18.27 11.36
CA GLN A 61 -16.50 18.68 10.07
C GLN A 61 -15.44 19.21 9.09
N ARG A 62 -14.34 18.46 8.92
CA ARG A 62 -13.30 18.75 7.93
C ARG A 62 -13.74 18.27 6.56
N MET A 63 -13.70 19.18 5.59
CA MET A 63 -14.14 18.93 4.22
C MET A 63 -13.05 19.32 3.22
N LEU A 64 -12.96 18.54 2.15
CA LEU A 64 -12.20 18.81 0.94
C LEU A 64 -13.13 19.50 -0.08
N VAL A 65 -12.76 20.71 -0.50
CA VAL A 65 -13.46 21.49 -1.53
C VAL A 65 -12.65 21.40 -2.83
N VAL A 66 -13.18 20.70 -3.83
CA VAL A 66 -12.56 20.57 -5.15
C VAL A 66 -13.17 21.61 -6.10
N LEU A 67 -12.35 22.28 -6.90
CA LEU A 67 -12.79 23.30 -7.86
C LEU A 67 -12.91 22.76 -9.29
N LYS A 68 -13.69 23.44 -10.14
CA LYS A 68 -13.77 23.19 -11.58
C LYS A 68 -12.68 23.92 -12.39
N ALA A 69 -11.97 24.87 -11.78
CA ALA A 69 -10.77 25.43 -12.37
C ALA A 69 -9.68 24.33 -12.39
N PRO A 70 -8.91 24.17 -13.48
CA PRO A 70 -7.93 23.09 -13.58
C PRO A 70 -6.78 23.26 -12.57
N SER A 71 -6.14 22.15 -12.21
CA SER A 71 -4.83 22.15 -11.55
C SER A 71 -3.69 22.34 -12.56
N MET A 72 -2.45 22.49 -12.09
CA MET A 72 -1.27 22.54 -12.97
C MET A 72 -1.06 21.19 -13.69
N ALA A 73 -1.23 20.03 -13.04
CA ALA A 73 -1.21 18.72 -13.69
C ALA A 73 -2.22 18.59 -14.84
N GLN A 74 -3.47 19.03 -14.61
CA GLN A 74 -4.52 18.99 -15.63
C GLN A 74 -4.22 19.91 -16.83
N GLN A 75 -3.41 20.95 -16.64
CA GLN A 75 -2.90 21.77 -17.73
C GLN A 75 -1.74 21.08 -18.46
N VAL A 76 -0.80 20.45 -17.76
CA VAL A 76 0.29 19.65 -18.36
C VAL A 76 -0.29 18.54 -19.26
N ALA A 77 -1.23 17.76 -18.74
CA ALA A 77 -1.95 16.73 -19.51
C ALA A 77 -2.68 17.32 -20.73
N ALA A 78 -3.38 18.44 -20.57
CA ALA A 78 -4.09 19.11 -21.69
C ALA A 78 -3.16 19.69 -22.77
N HIS A 79 -1.88 19.93 -22.46
CA HIS A 79 -0.85 20.36 -23.41
C HIS A 79 0.03 19.20 -23.92
N GLY A 80 -0.34 17.95 -23.61
CA GLY A 80 0.31 16.75 -24.15
C GLY A 80 1.45 16.18 -23.29
N GLY A 81 1.45 16.45 -21.98
CA GLY A 81 2.42 15.90 -21.03
C GLY A 81 3.73 16.69 -20.93
N PHE A 82 3.88 17.78 -21.69
CA PHE A 82 5.09 18.61 -21.67
C PHE A 82 4.73 20.07 -21.37
N ALA A 83 5.46 20.67 -20.44
CA ALA A 83 5.39 22.08 -20.12
C ALA A 83 6.78 22.62 -19.78
N THR A 84 6.89 23.94 -19.74
CA THR A 84 8.06 24.61 -19.16
C THR A 84 7.76 25.01 -17.72
N GLN A 85 8.79 25.06 -16.87
CA GLN A 85 8.76 25.67 -15.54
C GLN A 85 7.95 26.99 -15.50
N GLN A 86 8.07 27.85 -16.51
CA GLN A 86 7.31 29.11 -16.56
C GLN A 86 5.81 28.92 -16.80
N GLN A 87 5.39 27.88 -17.54
CA GLN A 87 3.97 27.52 -17.69
C GLN A 87 3.41 26.93 -16.39
N GLU A 88 4.15 26.04 -15.73
CA GLU A 88 3.76 25.42 -14.46
C GLU A 88 3.61 26.49 -13.36
N HIS A 89 4.60 27.36 -13.19
CA HIS A 89 4.49 28.56 -12.35
C HIS A 89 3.29 29.47 -12.69
N ASN A 90 2.82 29.50 -13.94
CA ASN A 90 1.63 30.27 -14.32
C ASN A 90 0.34 29.54 -13.96
N TRP A 91 0.27 28.23 -14.19
CA TRP A 91 -0.90 27.40 -13.90
C TRP A 91 -1.11 27.19 -12.41
N THR A 92 -0.04 26.92 -11.64
CA THR A 92 -0.06 26.85 -10.16
C THR A 92 -0.58 28.17 -9.56
N ARG A 93 -0.09 29.32 -10.05
CA ARG A 93 -0.60 30.64 -9.63
C ARG A 93 -2.06 30.89 -10.05
N ALA A 94 -2.48 30.40 -11.22
CA ALA A 94 -3.88 30.50 -11.68
C ALA A 94 -4.84 29.67 -10.83
N ALA A 95 -4.44 28.46 -10.42
CA ALA A 95 -5.21 27.60 -9.52
C ALA A 95 -5.41 28.26 -8.15
N ILE A 96 -4.32 28.74 -7.53
CA ILE A 96 -4.35 29.48 -6.26
C ILE A 96 -5.19 30.77 -6.37
N ALA A 97 -5.15 31.47 -7.51
CA ALA A 97 -5.97 32.65 -7.74
C ALA A 97 -7.48 32.32 -7.83
N ALA A 98 -7.87 31.17 -8.37
CA ALA A 98 -9.26 30.70 -8.38
C ALA A 98 -9.77 30.43 -6.95
N GLN A 99 -8.96 29.76 -6.12
CA GLN A 99 -9.27 29.50 -4.71
C GLN A 99 -9.44 30.79 -3.91
N LYS A 100 -8.49 31.72 -4.04
CA LYS A 100 -8.55 33.04 -3.37
C LYS A 100 -9.82 33.82 -3.76
N ARG A 101 -10.22 33.83 -5.04
CA ARG A 101 -11.47 34.46 -5.49
C ARG A 101 -12.71 33.87 -4.81
N LEU A 102 -12.81 32.54 -4.73
CA LEU A 102 -13.93 31.87 -4.07
C LEU A 102 -13.98 32.20 -2.56
N LEU A 103 -12.84 32.13 -1.87
CA LEU A 103 -12.74 32.46 -0.44
C LEU A 103 -13.13 33.92 -0.16
N THR A 104 -12.72 34.87 -1.01
CA THR A 104 -13.13 36.29 -0.93
C THR A 104 -14.63 36.47 -1.16
N GLN A 105 -15.24 35.72 -2.08
CA GLN A 105 -16.68 35.79 -2.29
C GLN A 105 -17.49 35.20 -1.12
N LEU A 106 -16.95 34.19 -0.41
CA LEU A 106 -17.59 33.61 0.76
C LEU A 106 -17.48 34.52 1.99
N SER A 107 -16.35 35.21 2.18
CA SER A 107 -16.20 36.17 3.28
C SER A 107 -17.12 37.39 3.13
N ILE A 108 -17.42 37.82 1.90
CA ILE A 108 -18.46 38.83 1.61
C ILE A 108 -19.86 38.38 2.08
N HIS A 109 -20.15 37.07 2.09
CA HIS A 109 -21.39 36.50 2.61
C HIS A 109 -21.34 36.19 4.12
N GLY A 110 -20.31 36.69 4.82
CA GLY A 110 -20.10 36.51 6.25
C GLY A 110 -19.47 35.17 6.64
N ILE A 111 -18.91 34.41 5.69
CA ILE A 111 -18.35 33.07 5.93
C ILE A 111 -16.83 33.12 5.81
N GLN A 112 -16.15 33.18 6.94
CA GLN A 112 -14.68 33.13 7.01
C GLN A 112 -14.21 31.68 7.11
N ILE A 113 -13.66 31.16 6.01
CA ILE A 113 -13.07 29.82 5.96
C ILE A 113 -11.57 29.92 6.28
N ARG A 114 -11.15 29.26 7.37
CA ARG A 114 -9.73 29.01 7.63
C ARG A 114 -9.30 27.76 6.88
N VAL A 115 -8.62 27.95 5.74
CA VAL A 115 -7.98 26.87 4.99
C VAL A 115 -6.94 26.16 5.85
N GLU A 116 -6.90 24.84 5.78
CA GLU A 116 -5.91 23.98 6.45
C GLU A 116 -4.84 23.53 5.44
N PHE A 117 -5.25 22.97 4.29
CA PHE A 117 -4.37 22.70 3.16
C PHE A 117 -4.89 23.32 1.85
N SER A 118 -3.97 23.71 0.96
CA SER A 118 -4.26 24.25 -0.38
C SER A 118 -3.55 23.39 -1.42
N PHE A 119 -4.28 22.93 -2.44
CA PHE A 119 -3.78 22.05 -3.49
C PHE A 119 -3.89 22.77 -4.83
N ALA A 120 -2.82 22.77 -5.63
CA ALA A 120 -2.78 23.49 -6.90
C ALA A 120 -2.20 22.67 -8.07
N ARG A 121 -1.46 21.58 -7.78
CA ARG A 121 -0.65 20.81 -8.73
C ARG A 121 -1.39 19.54 -9.13
N VAL A 122 -1.52 18.61 -8.20
CA VAL A 122 -2.19 17.32 -8.42
C VAL A 122 -3.71 17.44 -8.40
N LEU A 123 -4.22 18.44 -7.69
CA LEU A 123 -5.64 18.74 -7.56
C LEU A 123 -5.81 20.25 -7.42
N ASN A 124 -6.93 20.83 -7.89
CA ASN A 124 -7.26 22.22 -7.57
C ASN A 124 -8.35 22.25 -6.49
N GLY A 125 -7.98 22.69 -5.28
CA GLY A 125 -8.90 22.72 -4.16
C GLY A 125 -8.24 23.16 -2.86
N PHE A 126 -8.98 23.00 -1.76
CA PHE A 126 -8.47 23.20 -0.40
C PHE A 126 -9.20 22.30 0.60
N SER A 127 -8.60 22.03 1.76
CA SER A 127 -9.32 21.49 2.93
C SER A 127 -9.55 22.57 3.98
N ALA A 128 -10.64 22.43 4.73
CA ALA A 128 -10.95 23.29 5.88
C ALA A 128 -11.96 22.60 6.81
N PRO A 129 -12.01 22.95 8.11
CA PRO A 129 -13.20 22.76 8.93
C PRO A 129 -14.31 23.69 8.42
N LEU A 130 -15.47 23.13 8.05
CA LEU A 130 -16.62 23.85 7.51
C LEU A 130 -17.90 23.50 8.28
N ASP A 131 -18.71 24.51 8.60
CA ASP A 131 -20.06 24.28 9.10
C ASP A 131 -21.05 23.92 7.97
N ALA A 132 -22.23 23.43 8.35
CA ALA A 132 -23.27 23.02 7.39
C ALA A 132 -23.78 24.15 6.47
N ARG A 133 -23.72 25.42 6.89
CA ARG A 133 -24.08 26.58 6.05
C ARG A 133 -22.99 26.87 5.04
N ALA A 134 -21.72 26.75 5.41
CA ALA A 134 -20.59 26.88 4.48
C ALA A 134 -20.64 25.78 3.41
N VAL A 135 -20.87 24.52 3.79
CA VAL A 135 -21.04 23.39 2.85
C VAL A 135 -22.21 23.64 1.90
N ALA A 136 -23.42 23.91 2.42
CA ALA A 136 -24.62 24.11 1.61
C ALA A 136 -24.59 25.34 0.68
N LEU A 137 -23.66 26.27 0.89
CA LEU A 137 -23.39 27.39 -0.02
C LEU A 137 -22.30 27.06 -1.04
N LEU A 138 -21.24 26.33 -0.65
CA LEU A 138 -20.20 25.84 -1.54
C LEU A 138 -20.75 24.87 -2.60
N GLU A 139 -21.63 23.94 -2.22
CA GLU A 139 -22.28 23.01 -3.15
C GLU A 139 -23.13 23.70 -4.23
N ARG A 140 -23.59 24.93 -3.97
CA ARG A 140 -24.38 25.74 -4.90
C ARG A 140 -23.51 26.62 -5.82
N ARG A 141 -22.19 26.63 -5.65
CA ARG A 141 -21.27 27.43 -6.48
C ARG A 141 -21.04 26.76 -7.83
N SER A 142 -21.18 27.54 -8.90
CA SER A 142 -20.84 27.08 -10.25
C SER A 142 -19.36 26.73 -10.38
N GLU A 143 -18.50 27.32 -9.56
CA GLU A 143 -17.04 27.14 -9.55
C GLU A 143 -16.56 25.88 -8.81
N VAL A 144 -17.37 25.32 -7.90
CA VAL A 144 -17.04 24.14 -7.08
C VAL A 144 -17.39 22.86 -7.85
N ALA A 145 -16.48 21.90 -7.89
CA ALA A 145 -16.68 20.58 -8.50
C ALA A 145 -17.31 19.56 -7.54
N GLY A 146 -17.07 19.73 -6.23
CA GLY A 146 -17.72 18.97 -5.17
C GLY A 146 -17.13 19.30 -3.80
N VAL A 147 -17.88 18.97 -2.74
CA VAL A 147 -17.43 19.06 -1.35
C VAL A 147 -17.49 17.65 -0.75
N TYR A 148 -16.40 17.19 -0.16
CA TYR A 148 -16.23 15.79 0.28
C TYR A 148 -15.76 15.77 1.74
N PRO A 149 -16.23 14.84 2.59
CA PRO A 149 -15.71 14.70 3.96
C PRO A 149 -14.27 14.18 3.93
N VAL A 150 -13.40 14.76 4.76
CA VAL A 150 -12.06 14.21 5.02
C VAL A 150 -12.20 12.87 5.73
N ARG A 151 -11.45 11.85 5.27
CA ARG A 151 -11.45 10.51 5.85
C ARG A 151 -10.17 10.24 6.63
N VAL A 152 -10.23 9.28 7.53
CA VAL A 152 -9.06 8.77 8.27
C VAL A 152 -8.49 7.57 7.51
N ALA A 153 -7.16 7.53 7.41
CA ALA A 153 -6.36 6.41 6.90
C ALA A 153 -5.39 5.94 7.99
N TYR A 154 -5.00 4.68 7.94
CA TYR A 154 -4.10 4.04 8.92
C TYR A 154 -2.93 3.36 8.19
N PRO A 155 -1.78 3.13 8.84
CA PRO A 155 -0.68 2.34 8.27
C PRO A 155 -1.17 0.97 7.79
N ALA A 156 -0.68 0.52 6.62
CA ALA A 156 -1.17 -0.68 5.93
C ALA A 156 -0.23 -1.90 6.06
N SER A 157 0.44 -2.02 7.20
CA SER A 157 1.07 -3.25 7.70
C SER A 157 0.95 -3.35 9.22
N ILE A 158 1.46 -4.46 9.76
CA ILE A 158 1.82 -4.59 11.16
C ILE A 158 3.28 -5.04 11.28
N SER A 159 3.96 -4.51 12.29
CA SER A 159 5.37 -4.78 12.63
C SER A 159 5.53 -5.98 13.57
N SER A 160 6.79 -6.38 13.81
CA SER A 160 7.16 -7.31 14.89
C SER A 160 8.66 -7.48 15.11
N LYS A 161 9.05 -7.44 16.39
CA LYS A 161 10.42 -7.19 16.88
C LYS A 161 11.22 -8.47 17.07
N LEU A 162 11.41 -9.20 15.97
CA LEU A 162 11.97 -10.56 15.94
C LEU A 162 13.46 -10.69 16.34
N LEU A 163 14.20 -9.61 16.59
CA LEU A 163 15.68 -9.66 16.62
C LEU A 163 16.32 -9.19 17.94
N GLY A 164 15.88 -9.85 19.02
CA GLY A 164 16.54 -9.82 20.34
C GLY A 164 17.80 -10.70 20.40
N ARG A 165 18.98 -10.08 20.29
CA ARG A 165 20.33 -10.58 20.66
C ARG A 165 20.91 -11.84 20.01
N GLU A 166 20.18 -12.94 19.84
CA GLU A 166 20.78 -14.22 19.36
C GLU A 166 20.87 -14.34 17.82
N GLY A 167 20.79 -13.20 17.15
CA GLY A 167 21.06 -13.06 15.71
C GLY A 167 19.92 -13.55 14.82
N ILE A 168 20.21 -13.65 13.53
CA ILE A 168 19.26 -14.19 12.56
C ILE A 168 19.46 -15.70 12.52
N ALA A 169 18.51 -16.44 13.11
CA ALA A 169 18.25 -17.81 12.70
C ALA A 169 17.98 -17.79 11.18
N LEU A 170 18.82 -18.51 10.42
CA LEU A 170 18.86 -18.47 8.96
C LEU A 170 17.55 -18.98 8.34
N GLY A 171 16.58 -18.07 8.16
CA GLY A 171 15.24 -18.36 7.64
C GLY A 171 14.09 -17.66 8.37
N ALA A 172 14.33 -16.97 9.50
CA ALA A 172 13.27 -16.37 10.33
C ALA A 172 12.42 -15.28 9.63
N GLY A 173 12.92 -14.67 8.56
CA GLY A 173 12.17 -13.72 7.73
C GLY A 173 12.58 -13.82 6.25
N SER A 174 11.65 -13.49 5.36
CA SER A 174 11.94 -13.42 3.92
C SER A 174 12.63 -12.11 3.56
N LEU A 175 13.59 -12.19 2.63
CA LEU A 175 14.10 -11.00 1.95
C LEU A 175 13.02 -10.43 1.01
N PRO A 176 12.98 -9.11 0.77
CA PRO A 176 12.15 -8.48 -0.26
C PRO A 176 12.73 -8.77 -1.66
N SER A 177 12.74 -10.04 -2.06
CA SER A 177 13.56 -10.57 -3.15
C SER A 177 13.00 -10.26 -4.55
N VAL A 178 13.09 -9.00 -4.97
CA VAL A 178 12.98 -8.57 -6.36
C VAL A 178 14.29 -7.90 -6.75
N ALA A 179 14.93 -8.37 -7.82
CA ALA A 179 16.25 -7.92 -8.24
C ALA A 179 16.37 -7.90 -9.76
N LEU A 180 17.16 -6.95 -10.28
CA LEU A 180 17.42 -6.76 -11.71
C LEU A 180 18.95 -6.66 -11.89
N PRO A 181 19.63 -7.68 -12.45
CA PRO A 181 21.09 -7.75 -12.43
C PRO A 181 21.79 -6.52 -13.03
N GLY A 182 22.67 -5.89 -12.24
CA GLY A 182 23.38 -4.66 -12.59
C GLY A 182 22.69 -3.35 -12.19
N TYR A 183 21.45 -3.44 -11.67
CA TYR A 183 20.62 -2.30 -11.26
C TYR A 183 20.32 -2.34 -9.76
N ASP A 184 20.24 -1.17 -9.15
CA ASP A 184 20.07 -0.93 -7.72
C ASP A 184 19.19 0.28 -7.38
N GLY A 185 18.71 1.02 -8.38
CA GLY A 185 17.90 2.23 -8.21
C GLY A 185 18.69 3.54 -8.08
N ARG A 186 20.04 3.54 -8.16
CA ARG A 186 20.83 4.79 -8.18
C ARG A 186 20.32 5.77 -9.24
N GLY A 187 20.03 6.99 -8.78
CA GLY A 187 19.47 8.07 -9.59
C GLY A 187 17.95 8.23 -9.49
N VAL A 188 17.24 7.29 -8.86
CA VAL A 188 15.78 7.37 -8.64
C VAL A 188 15.48 7.92 -7.26
N THR A 189 14.65 8.96 -7.20
CA THR A 189 14.07 9.50 -5.96
C THR A 189 12.68 8.91 -5.73
N ILE A 190 12.44 8.39 -4.52
CA ILE A 190 11.20 7.78 -4.07
C ILE A 190 10.61 8.65 -2.95
N ALA A 191 9.44 9.26 -3.17
CA ALA A 191 8.68 9.89 -2.09
C ALA A 191 7.99 8.81 -1.25
N LEU A 192 8.20 8.83 0.07
CA LEU A 192 7.60 7.90 1.02
C LEU A 192 6.58 8.63 1.89
N LEU A 193 5.29 8.49 1.55
CA LEU A 193 4.17 9.15 2.21
C LEU A 193 3.67 8.26 3.37
N ASP A 194 4.21 8.50 4.57
CA ASP A 194 4.12 7.58 5.70
C ASP A 194 4.14 8.28 7.09
N THR A 195 4.41 7.56 8.18
CA THR A 195 4.53 8.05 9.56
C THR A 195 5.82 8.83 9.85
N GLY A 196 6.79 8.83 8.94
CA GLY A 196 8.14 9.35 9.17
C GLY A 196 9.17 8.24 9.41
N VAL A 197 10.46 8.60 9.37
CA VAL A 197 11.60 7.66 9.27
C VAL A 197 12.67 7.99 10.30
N ASP A 198 13.21 6.97 10.99
CA ASP A 198 14.48 7.10 11.72
C ASP A 198 15.67 7.12 10.75
N SER A 199 16.03 8.31 10.29
CA SER A 199 17.18 8.53 9.39
C SER A 199 18.55 8.33 10.07
N ALA A 200 18.60 8.15 11.39
CA ALA A 200 19.82 7.80 12.12
C ALA A 200 20.07 6.29 12.16
N HIS A 201 19.10 5.46 11.74
CA HIS A 201 19.25 4.02 11.66
C HIS A 201 20.35 3.62 10.65
N PRO A 202 21.42 2.91 11.06
CA PRO A 202 22.60 2.71 10.20
C PRO A 202 22.33 2.01 8.86
N TYR A 203 21.30 1.15 8.80
CA TYR A 203 20.88 0.43 7.58
C TYR A 203 20.41 1.38 6.47
N LEU A 204 19.85 2.53 6.85
CA LEU A 204 19.29 3.55 5.95
C LEU A 204 20.30 4.68 5.60
N ARG A 205 21.48 4.66 6.23
CA ARG A 205 22.43 5.78 6.22
C ARG A 205 22.86 6.19 4.82
N GLY A 206 22.73 7.48 4.51
CA GLY A 206 23.14 8.07 3.24
C GLY A 206 22.13 7.99 2.11
N ARG A 207 20.94 7.41 2.34
CA ARG A 207 19.87 7.26 1.32
C ARG A 207 18.58 8.00 1.67
N ILE A 208 18.44 8.43 2.92
CA ILE A 208 17.30 9.25 3.37
C ILE A 208 17.64 10.73 3.16
N LEU A 209 16.85 11.40 2.32
CA LEU A 209 16.92 12.84 2.06
C LEU A 209 16.30 13.65 3.22
N SER A 210 16.47 14.97 3.21
CA SER A 210 15.77 15.84 4.16
C SER A 210 14.26 15.76 3.95
N GLY A 211 13.57 15.11 4.89
CA GLY A 211 12.12 14.90 4.81
C GLY A 211 11.26 16.13 5.01
N ILE A 212 9.95 15.92 4.85
CA ILE A 212 8.90 16.94 4.77
C ILE A 212 7.78 16.58 5.76
N ASN A 213 7.43 17.49 6.67
CA ASN A 213 6.33 17.27 7.61
C ASN A 213 5.00 17.89 7.10
N VAL A 214 3.95 17.07 7.00
CA VAL A 214 2.59 17.49 6.64
C VAL A 214 1.64 17.32 7.85
N VAL A 215 2.02 16.53 8.85
CA VAL A 215 1.26 16.33 10.09
C VAL A 215 1.41 17.51 11.05
N ASP A 216 2.65 17.98 11.24
CA ASP A 216 2.97 19.19 12.01
C ASP A 216 3.71 20.18 11.07
N PRO A 217 3.01 21.20 10.53
CA PRO A 217 3.58 22.18 9.61
C PRO A 217 4.41 23.27 10.30
N ASP A 218 4.40 23.35 11.64
CA ASP A 218 5.30 24.25 12.38
C ASP A 218 6.71 23.62 12.50
N VAL A 219 6.80 22.28 12.52
CA VAL A 219 8.06 21.52 12.34
C VAL A 219 8.44 21.46 10.85
N ARG A 220 8.89 22.60 10.31
CA ARG A 220 9.13 22.84 8.87
C ARG A 220 10.25 22.03 8.20
N SER A 221 11.00 21.21 8.93
CA SER A 221 12.19 20.51 8.40
C SER A 221 12.31 19.09 8.92
N GLY A 222 12.43 18.13 8.01
CA GLY A 222 12.52 16.71 8.33
C GLY A 222 11.15 16.02 8.36
N ALA A 223 11.20 14.69 8.42
CA ALA A 223 10.05 13.82 8.62
C ALA A 223 10.48 12.64 9.51
N PRO A 224 10.90 12.92 10.77
CA PRO A 224 11.39 11.91 11.68
C PRO A 224 10.28 10.93 12.07
N ALA A 225 10.66 9.73 12.50
CA ALA A 225 9.87 8.94 13.43
C ALA A 225 9.86 9.65 14.80
N VAL A 226 8.69 9.73 15.44
CA VAL A 226 8.46 10.46 16.69
C VAL A 226 7.90 9.50 17.74
N VAL A 227 8.23 9.75 19.01
CA VAL A 227 7.73 8.98 20.15
C VAL A 227 6.28 9.35 20.49
N ASP A 228 5.53 8.42 21.09
CA ASP A 228 4.17 8.72 21.58
C ASP A 228 4.25 9.80 22.68
N PRO A 229 3.57 10.96 22.53
CA PRO A 229 3.61 12.02 23.53
C PRO A 229 2.94 11.65 24.87
N ALA A 230 2.27 10.50 24.97
CA ALA A 230 1.80 9.92 26.22
C ALA A 230 2.73 8.84 26.81
N ASP A 231 3.57 8.20 25.98
CA ASP A 231 4.43 7.08 26.37
C ASP A 231 5.74 7.06 25.56
N SER A 232 6.82 7.57 26.15
CA SER A 232 8.13 7.65 25.49
C SER A 232 8.80 6.31 25.19
N SER A 233 8.22 5.17 25.58
CA SER A 233 8.69 3.85 25.15
C SER A 233 8.27 3.49 23.71
N ARG A 234 7.20 4.11 23.21
CA ARG A 234 6.58 3.82 21.91
C ARG A 234 7.08 4.81 20.86
N VAL A 235 7.35 4.33 19.65
CA VAL A 235 7.84 5.13 18.51
C VAL A 235 7.12 4.74 17.22
N GLU A 236 7.11 5.62 16.22
CA GLU A 236 6.52 5.34 14.91
C GLU A 236 7.45 4.48 14.03
N GLU A 237 7.08 3.23 13.86
CA GLU A 237 7.96 2.22 13.22
C GLU A 237 7.71 2.09 11.71
N HIS A 238 6.45 2.13 11.27
CA HIS A 238 6.00 1.81 9.89
C HIS A 238 6.79 2.51 8.77
N GLY A 239 6.98 3.84 8.83
CA GLY A 239 7.76 4.54 7.79
C GLY A 239 9.24 4.12 7.78
N THR A 240 9.82 3.77 8.92
CA THR A 240 11.18 3.23 9.02
C THR A 240 11.27 1.82 8.42
N GLU A 241 10.25 0.98 8.65
CA GLU A 241 10.11 -0.34 8.03
C GLU A 241 10.01 -0.25 6.51
N MET A 242 9.18 0.65 5.99
CA MET A 242 9.04 0.87 4.54
C MET A 242 10.37 1.37 3.94
N ALA A 243 11.05 2.31 4.59
CA ALA A 243 12.37 2.77 4.17
C ALA A 243 13.41 1.63 4.16
N GLY A 244 13.35 0.69 5.11
CA GLY A 244 14.20 -0.49 5.17
C GLY A 244 13.95 -1.50 4.05
N LEU A 245 12.68 -1.72 3.67
CA LEU A 245 12.31 -2.56 2.52
C LEU A 245 12.70 -1.91 1.19
N LEU A 246 12.67 -0.58 1.10
CA LEU A 246 13.05 0.17 -0.10
C LEU A 246 14.57 0.19 -0.30
N VAL A 247 15.31 0.83 0.60
CA VAL A 247 16.70 1.27 0.32
C VAL A 247 17.73 0.78 1.35
N GLY A 248 17.30 0.08 2.40
CA GLY A 248 18.21 -0.38 3.44
C GLY A 248 19.27 -1.36 2.88
N ALA A 249 20.52 -1.26 3.35
CA ALA A 249 21.59 -2.15 2.85
C ALA A 249 22.63 -2.45 3.93
N GLY A 250 23.28 -3.62 3.80
CA GLY A 250 24.29 -4.08 4.76
C GLY A 250 23.69 -4.50 6.11
N GLY A 251 22.45 -5.00 6.11
CA GLY A 251 21.81 -5.52 7.31
C GLY A 251 22.45 -6.85 7.76
N PRO A 252 22.22 -7.24 9.02
CA PRO A 252 22.66 -8.54 9.52
C PRO A 252 22.06 -9.67 8.68
N GLY A 253 22.73 -10.82 8.60
CA GLY A 253 22.23 -12.02 7.90
C GLY A 253 21.96 -11.87 6.40
N GLY A 254 22.38 -10.77 5.77
CA GLY A 254 22.08 -10.46 4.37
C GLY A 254 20.77 -9.70 4.14
N ILE A 255 20.12 -9.18 5.19
CA ILE A 255 18.95 -8.31 5.05
C ILE A 255 19.31 -7.10 4.16
N SER A 256 18.50 -6.89 3.12
CA SER A 256 18.67 -5.86 2.10
C SER A 256 17.31 -5.44 1.55
N GLY A 257 17.11 -4.14 1.32
CA GLY A 257 15.99 -3.60 0.57
C GLY A 257 16.10 -3.87 -0.93
N ALA A 258 15.01 -3.64 -1.66
CA ALA A 258 14.88 -3.97 -3.08
C ALA A 258 15.60 -2.97 -4.03
N ALA A 259 15.90 -1.74 -3.59
CA ALA A 259 16.55 -0.70 -4.38
C ALA A 259 17.62 0.05 -3.54
N THR A 260 18.67 -0.67 -3.13
CA THR A 260 19.75 -0.20 -2.23
C THR A 260 20.59 0.98 -2.75
N GLY A 261 20.38 1.41 -4.00
CA GLY A 261 20.99 2.58 -4.62
C GLY A 261 20.08 3.81 -4.69
N ALA A 262 18.77 3.66 -4.51
CA ALA A 262 17.81 4.75 -4.61
C ALA A 262 17.84 5.70 -3.40
N SER A 263 17.27 6.90 -3.59
CA SER A 263 17.10 7.90 -2.54
C SER A 263 15.64 7.98 -2.10
N VAL A 264 15.38 8.01 -0.79
CA VAL A 264 14.04 8.22 -0.23
C VAL A 264 13.88 9.66 0.23
N LEU A 265 12.82 10.32 -0.21
CA LEU A 265 12.29 11.57 0.33
C LEU A 265 11.12 11.24 1.28
N PRO A 266 11.31 11.23 2.62
CA PRO A 266 10.20 10.91 3.53
C PRO A 266 9.25 12.10 3.65
N ILE A 267 7.97 11.86 3.45
CA ILE A 267 6.89 12.84 3.56
C ILE A 267 5.94 12.35 4.65
N ARG A 268 6.01 12.96 5.84
CA ARG A 268 5.22 12.57 7.00
C ARG A 268 3.77 13.04 6.82
N VAL A 269 2.92 12.16 6.33
CA VAL A 269 1.45 12.35 6.18
C VAL A 269 0.65 11.64 7.26
N ALA A 270 1.30 10.80 8.06
CA ALA A 270 0.72 10.04 9.16
C ALA A 270 1.51 10.23 10.46
N GLY A 271 0.97 9.80 11.59
CA GLY A 271 1.67 9.76 12.87
C GLY A 271 0.79 10.10 14.07
N TRP A 272 1.39 10.21 15.24
CA TRP A 272 0.78 10.61 16.51
C TRP A 272 0.08 11.96 16.37
N GLN A 273 -1.25 11.94 16.42
CA GLN A 273 -2.12 13.09 16.34
C GLN A 273 -3.22 12.97 17.41
N ARG A 274 -3.80 14.10 17.82
CA ARG A 274 -4.96 14.10 18.73
C ARG A 274 -6.26 14.09 17.93
N ASP A 275 -7.16 13.19 18.32
CA ASP A 275 -8.56 13.24 17.88
C ASP A 275 -9.34 14.40 18.53
N LEU A 276 -10.61 14.59 18.17
CA LEU A 276 -11.46 15.62 18.79
C LEU A 276 -11.74 15.42 20.29
N LYS A 277 -11.51 14.23 20.86
CA LYS A 277 -11.62 13.97 22.31
C LYS A 277 -10.32 14.30 23.05
N GLY A 278 -9.24 14.56 22.30
CA GLY A 278 -7.92 14.89 22.82
C GLY A 278 -7.00 13.68 23.04
N SER A 279 -7.45 12.49 22.65
CA SER A 279 -6.71 11.22 22.74
C SER A 279 -5.69 11.10 21.61
N TRP A 280 -4.51 10.56 21.92
CA TRP A 280 -3.46 10.30 20.93
C TRP A 280 -3.70 9.01 20.15
N ALA A 281 -3.49 9.06 18.84
CA ALA A 281 -3.51 7.91 17.95
C ALA A 281 -2.57 8.12 16.76
N VAL A 282 -1.98 7.04 16.22
CA VAL A 282 -1.32 7.07 14.91
C VAL A 282 -2.39 6.98 13.82
N TYR A 283 -2.55 8.06 13.05
CA TYR A 283 -3.39 8.04 11.85
C TYR A 283 -2.90 9.06 10.82
N SER A 284 -3.50 9.00 9.63
CA SER A 284 -3.40 9.98 8.56
C SER A 284 -4.79 10.46 8.16
N ARG A 285 -4.87 11.61 7.50
CA ARG A 285 -6.10 12.14 6.91
C ARG A 285 -5.97 12.24 5.40
N THR A 286 -7.08 12.13 4.68
CA THR A 286 -7.01 12.21 3.22
C THR A 286 -6.66 13.60 2.68
N ASP A 287 -6.83 14.67 3.47
CA ASP A 287 -6.28 15.99 3.12
C ASP A 287 -4.76 16.08 3.36
N GLN A 288 -4.24 15.46 4.43
CA GLN A 288 -2.80 15.29 4.64
C GLN A 288 -2.16 14.42 3.54
N LEU A 289 -2.86 13.39 3.05
CA LEU A 289 -2.37 12.56 1.94
C LEU A 289 -2.25 13.35 0.63
N ILE A 290 -3.24 14.17 0.27
CA ILE A 290 -3.19 15.01 -0.93
C ILE A 290 -2.13 16.12 -0.78
N ALA A 291 -1.96 16.69 0.41
CA ALA A 291 -0.86 17.63 0.69
C ALA A 291 0.52 16.95 0.60
N GLY A 292 0.61 15.67 0.96
CA GLY A 292 1.81 14.85 0.72
C GLY A 292 2.10 14.63 -0.76
N LEU A 293 1.06 14.43 -1.58
CA LEU A 293 1.20 14.31 -3.05
C LEU A 293 1.60 15.62 -3.72
N GLU A 294 1.06 16.78 -3.29
CA GLU A 294 1.56 18.09 -3.72
C GLU A 294 3.07 18.24 -3.43
N ARG A 295 3.55 17.71 -2.29
CA ARG A 295 4.96 17.72 -1.88
C ARG A 295 5.81 16.58 -2.47
N ALA A 296 5.20 15.65 -3.20
CA ALA A 296 5.90 14.61 -3.95
C ALA A 296 6.19 15.08 -5.38
N VAL A 297 5.24 15.80 -6.01
CA VAL A 297 5.42 16.38 -7.35
C VAL A 297 6.15 17.74 -7.34
N ASP A 298 6.15 18.44 -6.21
CA ASP A 298 6.92 19.67 -5.99
C ASP A 298 7.47 19.67 -4.54
N PRO A 299 8.64 19.03 -4.30
CA PRO A 299 9.29 18.98 -3.00
C PRO A 299 9.75 20.33 -2.45
N ASN A 300 9.77 21.40 -3.23
CA ASN A 300 10.32 22.70 -2.81
C ASN A 300 9.22 23.79 -2.57
N LEU A 301 8.09 23.67 -3.25
CA LEU A 301 6.90 24.55 -3.34
C LEU A 301 7.04 25.86 -4.15
N ASP A 302 8.00 25.99 -5.07
CA ASP A 302 8.06 27.12 -6.01
C ASP A 302 6.89 27.11 -7.03
N GLY A 303 6.42 25.92 -7.42
CA GLY A 303 5.34 25.70 -8.36
C GLY A 303 5.76 25.11 -9.71
N ASP A 304 7.02 24.69 -9.82
CA ASP A 304 7.57 23.77 -10.82
C ASP A 304 7.19 22.31 -10.47
N ALA A 305 7.28 21.38 -11.43
CA ALA A 305 7.22 19.93 -11.21
C ALA A 305 8.48 19.18 -11.70
N HIS A 306 9.48 19.88 -12.23
CA HIS A 306 10.68 19.25 -12.79
C HIS A 306 11.64 18.65 -11.72
N ASP A 307 11.40 18.90 -10.42
CA ASP A 307 12.09 18.26 -9.29
C ASP A 307 11.26 17.16 -8.58
N ALA A 308 10.14 16.74 -9.19
CA ALA A 308 9.27 15.68 -8.69
C ALA A 308 10.01 14.37 -8.33
N ALA A 309 9.55 13.72 -7.26
CA ALA A 309 9.97 12.36 -6.94
C ALA A 309 9.39 11.39 -7.96
N ARG A 310 10.25 10.65 -8.68
CA ARG A 310 9.88 9.74 -9.77
C ARG A 310 8.81 8.70 -9.40
N ILE A 311 8.81 8.26 -8.14
CA ILE A 311 7.85 7.28 -7.61
C ILE A 311 7.38 7.77 -6.24
N ALA A 312 6.07 7.72 -5.98
CA ALA A 312 5.49 8.02 -4.68
C ALA A 312 4.85 6.75 -4.08
N LEU A 313 5.47 6.20 -3.03
CA LEU A 313 4.88 5.13 -2.23
C LEU A 313 4.00 5.75 -1.14
N ILE A 314 2.75 5.30 -1.05
CA ILE A 314 1.86 5.63 0.06
C ILE A 314 1.79 4.44 1.02
N GLY A 315 2.20 4.63 2.28
CA GLY A 315 2.17 3.57 3.30
C GLY A 315 0.81 3.36 3.99
N VAL A 316 -0.12 4.32 3.84
CA VAL A 316 -1.41 4.35 4.55
C VAL A 316 -2.61 3.99 3.66
N ALA A 317 -3.65 3.45 4.30
CA ALA A 317 -4.89 3.00 3.66
C ALA A 317 -6.14 3.41 4.46
N ALA A 318 -7.19 3.85 3.75
CA ALA A 318 -8.55 4.05 4.27
C ALA A 318 -9.48 2.98 3.67
N SER A 319 -9.90 2.01 4.48
CA SER A 319 -10.66 0.84 4.04
C SER A 319 -12.05 1.17 3.47
N TYR A 320 -12.53 0.32 2.56
CA TYR A 320 -13.84 0.46 1.90
C TYR A 320 -14.05 1.83 1.24
N ALA A 321 -12.97 2.39 0.68
CA ALA A 321 -12.96 3.72 0.06
C ALA A 321 -12.49 3.70 -1.40
N ALA A 322 -12.70 2.58 -2.11
CA ALA A 322 -12.28 2.41 -3.50
C ALA A 322 -13.16 3.18 -4.53
N PHE A 323 -13.29 4.49 -4.33
CA PHE A 323 -14.01 5.41 -5.21
C PHE A 323 -13.08 5.91 -6.33
N ALA A 324 -13.45 5.70 -7.58
CA ALA A 324 -12.59 6.04 -8.73
C ALA A 324 -12.50 7.55 -9.01
N ASP A 325 -13.40 8.36 -8.46
CA ASP A 325 -13.52 9.80 -8.70
C ASP A 325 -13.33 10.66 -7.45
N SER A 326 -12.81 10.11 -6.34
CA SER A 326 -12.62 10.85 -5.10
C SER A 326 -11.50 11.92 -5.20
N PRO A 327 -11.39 12.87 -4.26
CA PRO A 327 -10.29 13.84 -4.26
C PRO A 327 -8.91 13.19 -4.27
N GLU A 328 -8.75 12.08 -3.56
CA GLU A 328 -7.51 11.30 -3.52
C GLU A 328 -7.23 10.64 -4.88
N ALA A 329 -8.24 10.00 -5.50
CA ALA A 329 -8.09 9.39 -6.83
C ALA A 329 -7.77 10.42 -7.93
N ARG A 330 -8.34 11.64 -7.83
CA ARG A 330 -8.02 12.77 -8.72
C ARG A 330 -6.59 13.28 -8.51
N ALA A 331 -6.14 13.40 -7.26
CA ALA A 331 -4.76 13.78 -6.95
C ALA A 331 -3.75 12.73 -7.44
N ILE A 332 -4.10 11.44 -7.39
CA ILE A 332 -3.23 10.37 -7.90
C ILE A 332 -3.15 10.41 -9.43
N LEU A 333 -4.26 10.71 -10.12
CA LEU A 333 -4.21 11.00 -11.56
C LEU A 333 -3.34 12.22 -11.85
N GLY A 334 -3.49 13.31 -11.08
CA GLY A 334 -2.65 14.51 -11.23
C GLY A 334 -1.17 14.30 -10.92
N ALA A 335 -0.80 13.30 -10.12
CA ALA A 335 0.58 12.88 -9.94
C ALA A 335 1.10 12.08 -11.15
N LEU A 336 0.27 11.19 -11.72
CA LEU A 336 0.59 10.45 -12.94
C LEU A 336 0.73 11.38 -14.16
N ASP A 337 -0.12 12.41 -14.26
CA ASP A 337 -0.07 13.49 -15.26
C ASP A 337 1.19 14.38 -15.11
N LEU A 338 1.87 14.31 -13.96
CA LEU A 338 3.17 14.94 -13.66
C LEU A 338 4.30 13.89 -13.54
N ASP A 339 4.16 12.81 -14.31
CA ASP A 339 5.15 11.73 -14.50
C ASP A 339 5.68 11.07 -13.19
N THR A 340 4.87 11.15 -12.12
CA THR A 340 5.12 10.55 -10.81
C THR A 340 4.31 9.27 -10.64
N LEU A 341 4.98 8.11 -10.58
CA LEU A 341 4.30 6.83 -10.38
C LEU A 341 3.83 6.67 -8.93
N VAL A 342 2.52 6.73 -8.67
CA VAL A 342 1.97 6.43 -7.35
C VAL A 342 1.77 4.92 -7.16
N VAL A 343 2.41 4.37 -6.12
CA VAL A 343 2.26 2.98 -5.69
C VAL A 343 1.50 2.93 -4.36
N ALA A 344 0.50 2.06 -4.26
CA ALA A 344 -0.45 2.03 -3.15
C ALA A 344 -0.76 0.61 -2.64
N PRO A 345 -0.96 0.41 -1.33
CA PRO A 345 -1.50 -0.83 -0.78
C PRO A 345 -2.92 -1.10 -1.29
N ALA A 346 -3.25 -2.37 -1.53
CA ALA A 346 -4.64 -2.81 -1.74
C ALA A 346 -5.52 -2.55 -0.49
N GLY A 347 -4.93 -2.57 0.70
CA GLY A 347 -5.61 -2.67 1.98
C GLY A 347 -5.46 -4.06 2.59
N ASN A 348 -5.78 -4.18 3.88
CA ASN A 348 -5.58 -5.41 4.66
C ASN A 348 -6.91 -5.96 5.21
N ASP A 349 -7.99 -5.71 4.47
CA ASP A 349 -9.35 -6.04 4.90
C ASP A 349 -9.83 -7.38 4.32
N GLY A 350 -8.96 -8.21 3.74
CA GLY A 350 -9.27 -9.56 3.22
C GLY A 350 -10.39 -9.58 2.17
N PRO A 351 -10.89 -10.76 1.74
CA PRO A 351 -12.04 -10.84 0.84
C PRO A 351 -13.31 -10.11 1.33
N ALA A 352 -13.97 -9.39 0.42
CA ALA A 352 -15.36 -8.96 0.57
C ALA A 352 -16.30 -9.86 -0.26
N GLY A 353 -17.62 -9.72 -0.05
CA GLY A 353 -18.63 -10.51 -0.75
C GLY A 353 -18.75 -10.16 -2.25
N PRO A 354 -19.37 -11.02 -3.08
CA PRO A 354 -19.31 -10.95 -4.55
C PRO A 354 -20.04 -9.76 -5.22
N GLY A 355 -20.43 -8.74 -4.45
CA GLY A 355 -21.02 -7.50 -4.97
C GLY A 355 -20.03 -6.33 -5.08
N TYR A 356 -19.10 -6.20 -4.13
CA TYR A 356 -18.14 -5.10 -4.04
C TYR A 356 -16.89 -5.56 -3.27
N GLY A 357 -15.71 -5.09 -3.67
CA GLY A 357 -14.44 -5.41 -3.02
C GLY A 357 -14.21 -4.69 -1.68
N SER A 358 -13.11 -5.06 -1.04
CA SER A 358 -12.58 -4.50 0.22
C SER A 358 -11.39 -3.54 0.00
N ILE A 359 -11.08 -3.22 -1.27
CA ILE A 359 -9.97 -2.33 -1.64
C ILE A 359 -10.11 -0.99 -0.92
N ALA A 360 -8.98 -0.51 -0.38
CA ALA A 360 -8.88 0.76 0.31
C ALA A 360 -8.64 1.92 -0.68
N SER A 361 -8.91 3.16 -0.24
CA SER A 361 -8.20 4.32 -0.79
C SER A 361 -6.79 4.32 -0.17
N PRO A 362 -5.70 4.59 -0.92
CA PRO A 362 -5.67 5.07 -2.30
C PRO A 362 -5.72 4.00 -3.40
N GLY A 363 -5.58 2.70 -3.07
CA GLY A 363 -5.56 1.59 -4.04
C GLY A 363 -6.81 1.44 -4.94
N GLY A 364 -7.93 2.07 -4.61
CA GLY A 364 -9.09 2.14 -5.51
C GLY A 364 -8.94 3.11 -6.69
N ALA A 365 -7.93 3.98 -6.69
CA ALA A 365 -7.73 4.96 -7.75
C ALA A 365 -7.28 4.26 -9.06
N PRO A 366 -7.90 4.58 -10.21
CA PRO A 366 -7.49 4.02 -11.51
C PRO A 366 -6.00 4.24 -11.83
N ALA A 367 -5.48 5.42 -11.48
CA ALA A 367 -4.10 5.84 -11.70
C ALA A 367 -3.09 5.29 -10.68
N ALA A 368 -3.52 4.75 -9.52
CA ALA A 368 -2.60 4.10 -8.57
C ALA A 368 -2.18 2.72 -9.09
N LEU A 369 -0.88 2.40 -8.99
CA LEU A 369 -0.37 1.03 -9.10
C LEU A 369 -0.60 0.33 -7.75
N THR A 370 -1.59 -0.56 -7.71
CA THR A 370 -2.17 -1.07 -6.46
C THR A 370 -1.71 -2.49 -6.20
N VAL A 371 -1.24 -2.75 -4.98
CA VAL A 371 -0.44 -3.93 -4.67
C VAL A 371 -1.10 -4.84 -3.63
N GLY A 372 -1.39 -6.08 -4.05
CA GLY A 372 -1.79 -7.17 -3.15
C GLY A 372 -0.58 -7.87 -2.52
N ALA A 373 -0.77 -8.47 -1.34
CA ALA A 373 0.30 -9.19 -0.64
C ALA A 373 0.29 -10.69 -0.96
N VAL A 374 1.47 -11.29 -1.13
CA VAL A 374 1.70 -12.73 -1.34
C VAL A 374 2.58 -13.28 -0.22
N ASP A 375 2.29 -14.49 0.26
CA ASP A 375 3.24 -15.26 1.06
C ASP A 375 4.17 -16.05 0.13
N LEU A 376 5.45 -15.66 0.04
CA LEU A 376 6.47 -16.38 -0.74
C LEU A 376 7.33 -17.32 0.10
N ARG A 377 7.12 -17.44 1.41
CA ARG A 377 7.91 -18.36 2.24
C ARG A 377 7.70 -19.78 1.74
N THR A 378 8.78 -20.51 1.53
CA THR A 378 8.74 -21.93 1.13
C THR A 378 8.55 -22.86 2.34
N GLN A 379 8.87 -22.36 3.55
CA GLN A 379 8.79 -23.05 4.83
C GLN A 379 8.01 -22.20 5.85
N ALA A 380 7.45 -22.84 6.87
CA ALA A 380 6.67 -22.21 7.92
C ALA A 380 6.75 -23.06 9.21
N GLU A 381 6.80 -22.40 10.36
CA GLU A 381 6.81 -23.11 11.65
C GLU A 381 5.42 -23.66 11.99
N GLU A 382 5.36 -24.98 12.24
CA GLU A 382 4.17 -25.66 12.72
C GLU A 382 4.44 -26.33 14.07
N VAL A 383 3.46 -26.25 14.97
CA VAL A 383 3.43 -26.99 16.24
C VAL A 383 2.36 -28.08 16.20
N PRO A 384 2.60 -29.28 16.77
CA PRO A 384 1.56 -30.27 16.99
C PRO A 384 0.67 -29.80 18.15
N VAL A 385 -0.63 -29.70 17.89
CA VAL A 385 -1.62 -29.19 18.85
C VAL A 385 -2.75 -30.21 19.03
N ALA A 386 -2.90 -30.66 20.28
CA ALA A 386 -4.04 -31.45 20.70
C ALA A 386 -4.95 -30.63 21.62
N VAL A 387 -6.27 -30.69 21.41
CA VAL A 387 -7.28 -30.11 22.31
C VAL A 387 -8.19 -31.23 22.76
N ARG A 388 -8.34 -31.39 24.08
CA ARG A 388 -9.14 -32.46 24.69
C ARG A 388 -10.04 -31.94 25.79
N SER A 389 -11.16 -32.61 26.03
CA SER A 389 -12.07 -32.36 27.15
C SER A 389 -12.34 -33.68 27.87
N GLY A 390 -11.72 -33.88 29.03
CA GLY A 390 -11.65 -35.21 29.66
C GLY A 390 -10.96 -36.22 28.73
N LEU A 391 -11.70 -37.27 28.34
CA LEU A 391 -11.28 -38.28 27.36
C LEU A 391 -11.65 -37.94 25.91
N GLN A 392 -12.47 -36.90 25.67
CA GLN A 392 -12.90 -36.54 24.32
C GLN A 392 -11.81 -35.70 23.63
N LEU A 393 -11.24 -36.23 22.54
CA LEU A 393 -10.35 -35.49 21.66
C LEU A 393 -11.18 -34.57 20.74
N LEU A 394 -10.97 -33.26 20.85
CA LEU A 394 -11.62 -32.23 20.03
C LEU A 394 -10.76 -31.86 18.81
N LEU A 395 -9.44 -31.95 18.95
CA LEU A 395 -8.46 -31.72 17.90
C LEU A 395 -7.18 -32.53 18.17
N ASP A 396 -6.58 -33.06 17.11
CA ASP A 396 -5.19 -33.49 17.07
C ASP A 396 -4.68 -33.29 15.63
N ARG A 397 -3.75 -32.36 15.45
CA ARG A 397 -3.07 -32.06 14.17
C ARG A 397 -1.92 -31.08 14.39
N ARG A 398 -1.09 -30.90 13.37
CA ARG A 398 -0.24 -29.70 13.28
C ARG A 398 -1.03 -28.44 12.91
N LEU A 399 -0.61 -27.33 13.49
CA LEU A 399 -1.12 -25.97 13.25
C LEU A 399 0.07 -25.01 13.07
N PRO A 400 -0.06 -23.96 12.24
CA PRO A 400 0.97 -22.92 12.15
C PRO A 400 1.13 -22.18 13.48
N LEU A 401 2.38 -21.89 13.87
CA LEU A 401 2.70 -21.07 15.05
C LEU A 401 2.61 -19.59 14.69
N ALA A 402 1.73 -18.84 15.35
CA ALA A 402 1.33 -17.50 14.89
C ALA A 402 2.18 -16.33 15.44
N GLY A 403 2.86 -16.52 16.58
CA GLY A 403 3.89 -15.63 17.15
C GLY A 403 5.28 -16.29 17.13
N ALA A 404 6.36 -15.63 17.57
CA ALA A 404 7.72 -16.18 17.43
C ALA A 404 8.18 -17.06 18.60
N VAL A 405 7.51 -16.99 19.76
CA VAL A 405 7.85 -17.80 20.93
C VAL A 405 7.60 -19.29 20.69
N VAL A 406 8.61 -19.90 20.08
CA VAL A 406 8.97 -21.30 20.16
C VAL A 406 9.11 -21.67 21.63
N SER A 407 8.26 -22.56 22.12
CA SER A 407 8.48 -23.14 23.44
C SER A 407 9.49 -24.27 23.35
N GLU A 408 10.58 -24.18 24.11
CA GLU A 408 11.63 -25.21 24.17
C GLU A 408 11.13 -26.55 24.73
N HIS A 409 9.95 -26.57 25.36
CA HIS A 409 9.35 -27.73 26.00
C HIS A 409 7.86 -27.85 25.62
N PRO A 410 7.30 -29.07 25.45
CA PRO A 410 5.87 -29.25 25.28
C PRO A 410 5.08 -28.72 26.48
N VAL A 411 4.06 -27.88 26.21
CA VAL A 411 3.23 -27.25 27.24
C VAL A 411 1.82 -27.84 27.21
N ALA A 412 1.31 -28.27 28.36
CA ALA A 412 -0.09 -28.69 28.53
C ALA A 412 -0.77 -27.80 29.56
N LEU A 413 -1.83 -27.09 29.15
CA LEU A 413 -2.52 -26.08 29.97
C LEU A 413 -4.04 -26.30 29.91
N GLU A 414 -4.73 -26.14 31.04
CA GLU A 414 -6.18 -25.93 30.99
C GLU A 414 -6.49 -24.66 30.22
N LEU A 415 -7.54 -24.70 29.40
CA LEU A 415 -8.08 -23.52 28.73
C LEU A 415 -8.93 -22.70 29.72
N ALA A 416 -8.96 -21.38 29.54
CA ALA A 416 -9.93 -20.48 30.16
C ALA A 416 -10.38 -19.42 29.15
N SER A 417 -11.66 -19.08 29.15
CA SER A 417 -12.21 -18.03 28.29
C SER A 417 -12.33 -16.70 29.06
N PRO A 418 -12.08 -15.54 28.42
CA PRO A 418 -12.57 -14.27 28.93
C PRO A 418 -14.10 -14.22 29.02
N ARG A 419 -14.63 -13.22 29.73
CA ARG A 419 -16.07 -12.95 29.92
C ARG A 419 -16.79 -12.47 28.66
N GLY A 420 -16.09 -11.73 27.80
CA GLY A 420 -16.56 -11.22 26.53
C GLY A 420 -15.70 -11.74 25.38
N SER A 421 -15.46 -10.91 24.35
CA SER A 421 -14.58 -11.25 23.24
C SER A 421 -13.09 -11.00 23.53
N GLY A 422 -12.75 -10.38 24.66
CA GLY A 422 -11.38 -10.08 25.08
C GLY A 422 -10.73 -8.76 24.64
N PRO A 423 -11.30 -7.86 23.80
CA PRO A 423 -10.59 -6.62 23.43
C PRO A 423 -10.54 -5.61 24.59
N ASP A 424 -11.43 -5.72 25.58
CA ASP A 424 -11.38 -4.94 26.82
C ASP A 424 -10.49 -5.68 27.85
N PRO A 425 -9.49 -5.02 28.48
CA PRO A 425 -8.69 -5.65 29.54
C PRO A 425 -9.55 -6.24 30.67
N ALA A 426 -10.70 -5.63 30.99
CA ALA A 426 -11.59 -6.08 32.06
C ALA A 426 -12.26 -7.44 31.78
N ASP A 427 -12.35 -7.88 30.51
CA ASP A 427 -12.91 -9.19 30.15
C ASP A 427 -12.10 -10.37 30.76
N PHE A 428 -10.82 -10.15 31.07
CA PHE A 428 -9.93 -11.17 31.64
C PHE A 428 -9.92 -11.22 33.17
N TYR A 429 -10.58 -10.29 33.85
CA TYR A 429 -10.58 -10.23 35.33
C TYR A 429 -11.98 -10.49 35.89
N ASN A 430 -12.03 -11.10 37.07
CA ASN A 430 -13.28 -11.32 37.80
C ASN A 430 -13.73 -10.05 38.56
N GLY A 431 -14.88 -10.10 39.24
CA GLY A 431 -15.43 -8.95 39.99
C GLY A 431 -14.60 -8.48 41.20
N HIS A 432 -13.49 -9.17 41.50
CA HIS A 432 -12.55 -8.86 42.57
C HIS A 432 -11.14 -8.55 42.03
N GLY A 433 -10.98 -8.37 40.71
CA GLY A 433 -9.69 -8.08 40.07
C GLY A 433 -8.75 -9.29 39.93
N LEU A 434 -9.21 -10.52 40.18
CA LEU A 434 -8.41 -11.72 39.93
C LEU A 434 -8.51 -12.15 38.46
N SER A 435 -7.38 -12.43 37.82
CA SER A 435 -7.36 -12.92 36.43
C SER A 435 -8.02 -14.29 36.29
N LEU A 436 -8.76 -14.45 35.19
CA LEU A 436 -9.41 -15.69 34.74
C LEU A 436 -8.46 -16.61 33.97
N VAL A 437 -7.36 -16.06 33.42
CA VAL A 437 -6.43 -16.76 32.51
C VAL A 437 -5.02 -16.95 33.10
N ALA A 438 -4.74 -16.43 34.29
CA ALA A 438 -3.43 -16.54 34.94
C ALA A 438 -2.93 -17.99 35.04
N GLY A 439 -1.77 -18.27 34.47
CA GLY A 439 -1.16 -19.60 34.43
C GLY A 439 -1.84 -20.61 33.48
N ARG A 440 -2.90 -20.22 32.78
CA ARG A 440 -3.72 -21.05 31.88
C ARG A 440 -3.48 -20.69 30.41
N ALA A 441 -4.07 -21.44 29.49
CA ALA A 441 -4.17 -21.04 28.09
C ALA A 441 -5.43 -20.20 27.88
N ALA A 442 -5.30 -18.98 27.35
CA ALA A 442 -6.45 -18.15 27.04
C ALA A 442 -7.13 -18.63 25.76
N LEU A 443 -8.40 -19.03 25.84
CA LEU A 443 -9.23 -19.42 24.71
C LEU A 443 -10.01 -18.20 24.20
N ILE A 444 -9.51 -17.56 23.16
CA ILE A 444 -10.03 -16.28 22.68
C ILE A 444 -10.79 -16.47 21.38
N ARG A 445 -12.04 -16.00 21.32
CA ARG A 445 -12.75 -15.84 20.05
C ARG A 445 -12.16 -14.62 19.34
N ALA A 446 -11.61 -14.80 18.15
CA ALA A 446 -11.16 -13.66 17.37
C ALA A 446 -12.33 -12.73 17.02
N GLY A 447 -12.33 -11.54 17.63
CA GLY A 447 -13.23 -10.44 17.31
C GLY A 447 -12.68 -9.57 16.17
N SER A 448 -13.11 -8.30 16.16
CA SER A 448 -12.60 -7.28 15.24
C SER A 448 -11.14 -6.91 15.49
N ASP A 449 -10.66 -7.09 16.72
CA ASP A 449 -9.24 -6.95 17.08
C ASP A 449 -8.79 -8.14 17.95
N PRO A 450 -8.13 -9.16 17.36
CA PRO A 450 -7.54 -10.24 18.10
C PRO A 450 -6.18 -9.87 18.72
N ARG A 451 -5.47 -8.81 18.26
CA ARG A 451 -4.16 -8.46 18.81
C ARG A 451 -4.31 -8.01 20.25
N THR A 452 -5.06 -6.94 20.50
CA THR A 452 -5.18 -6.43 21.87
C THR A 452 -5.91 -7.41 22.79
N ALA A 453 -6.73 -8.33 22.26
CA ALA A 453 -7.23 -9.45 23.05
C ALA A 453 -6.12 -10.44 23.49
N ILE A 454 -5.13 -10.73 22.63
CA ILE A 454 -3.96 -11.56 22.98
C ILE A 454 -3.03 -10.80 23.94
N GLU A 455 -2.76 -9.52 23.70
CA GLU A 455 -1.94 -8.66 24.58
C GLU A 455 -2.54 -8.59 26.00
N ASN A 456 -3.85 -8.29 26.09
CA ASN A 456 -4.59 -8.26 27.35
C ASN A 456 -4.56 -9.61 28.08
N ALA A 457 -4.64 -10.73 27.35
CA ALA A 457 -4.56 -12.07 27.94
C ALA A 457 -3.17 -12.36 28.55
N VAL A 458 -2.10 -11.93 27.88
CA VAL A 458 -0.72 -12.08 28.38
C VAL A 458 -0.46 -11.15 29.57
N GLN A 459 -0.94 -9.91 29.53
CA GLN A 459 -0.92 -8.99 30.68
C GLN A 459 -1.72 -9.55 31.87
N ALA A 460 -2.82 -10.27 31.61
CA ALA A 460 -3.56 -11.03 32.60
C ALA A 460 -2.90 -12.38 33.00
N GLY A 461 -1.70 -12.68 32.51
CA GLY A 461 -0.87 -13.80 32.94
C GLY A 461 -1.14 -15.14 32.25
N ALA A 462 -1.77 -15.15 31.08
CA ALA A 462 -1.88 -16.37 30.26
C ALA A 462 -0.48 -16.92 29.88
N ARG A 463 -0.35 -18.24 29.76
CA ARG A 463 0.90 -18.96 29.38
C ARG A 463 0.91 -19.54 27.97
N ALA A 464 -0.22 -19.46 27.28
CA ALA A 464 -0.39 -19.69 25.85
C ALA A 464 -1.68 -18.99 25.43
N VAL A 465 -1.86 -18.73 24.13
CA VAL A 465 -3.15 -18.23 23.62
C VAL A 465 -3.64 -19.11 22.48
N VAL A 466 -4.88 -19.59 22.61
CA VAL A 466 -5.58 -20.40 21.62
C VAL A 466 -6.68 -19.54 21.03
N VAL A 467 -6.44 -19.05 19.83
CA VAL A 467 -7.40 -18.24 19.09
C VAL A 467 -8.33 -19.15 18.30
N TYR A 468 -9.61 -18.80 18.18
CA TYR A 468 -10.56 -19.55 17.35
C TYR A 468 -11.53 -18.66 16.58
N GLY A 469 -12.14 -19.25 15.54
CA GLY A 469 -13.00 -18.55 14.59
C GLY A 469 -12.25 -18.09 13.33
N ILE A 470 -10.93 -18.25 13.30
CA ILE A 470 -10.03 -17.68 12.30
C ILE A 470 -8.88 -18.64 11.98
N ASP A 471 -8.33 -18.55 10.76
CA ASP A 471 -7.10 -19.26 10.37
C ASP A 471 -5.89 -18.30 10.34
N LEU A 472 -4.87 -18.62 11.15
CA LEU A 472 -3.57 -17.95 11.20
C LEU A 472 -2.52 -18.82 10.47
N PRO A 473 -2.01 -18.44 9.28
CA PRO A 473 -0.69 -18.90 8.84
C PRO A 473 0.43 -18.41 9.77
N ALA A 474 1.58 -19.10 9.71
CA ALA A 474 2.67 -18.91 10.66
C ALA A 474 3.19 -17.46 10.69
N GLY A 475 3.58 -16.96 11.86
CA GLY A 475 4.03 -15.58 12.08
C GLY A 475 3.03 -14.48 11.76
N GLY A 476 1.74 -14.83 11.69
CA GLY A 476 0.68 -13.93 11.24
C GLY A 476 0.19 -12.89 12.24
N LEU A 477 0.57 -12.98 13.51
CA LEU A 477 0.30 -11.92 14.50
C LEU A 477 1.32 -10.78 14.46
N GLY A 478 2.40 -10.97 13.74
CA GLY A 478 3.68 -10.41 14.14
C GLY A 478 4.40 -11.36 15.09
N LEU A 479 5.70 -11.48 14.87
CA LEU A 479 6.66 -12.28 15.63
C LEU A 479 7.33 -11.39 16.71
N ASP A 480 6.57 -11.13 17.79
CA ASP A 480 6.96 -10.57 19.11
C ASP A 480 6.95 -9.01 19.32
N GLU A 481 6.40 -8.60 20.49
CA GLU A 481 6.86 -7.52 21.43
C GLU A 481 5.93 -7.40 22.67
N ALA A 482 4.78 -8.09 22.70
CA ALA A 482 3.83 -8.05 23.83
C ALA A 482 3.26 -9.43 24.23
N VAL A 483 3.84 -10.52 23.69
CA VAL A 483 3.23 -11.86 23.69
C VAL A 483 4.32 -12.92 23.85
N ASP A 484 4.88 -13.04 25.05
CA ASP A 484 5.98 -13.97 25.37
C ASP A 484 5.53 -15.45 25.49
N VAL A 485 4.52 -15.85 24.70
CA VAL A 485 3.82 -17.13 24.83
C VAL A 485 3.43 -17.71 23.47
N PRO A 486 3.38 -19.05 23.30
CA PRO A 486 2.97 -19.67 22.05
C PRO A 486 1.50 -19.33 21.73
N VAL A 487 1.25 -18.82 20.52
CA VAL A 487 -0.09 -18.54 19.99
C VAL A 487 -0.40 -19.44 18.81
N VAL A 488 -1.55 -20.12 18.88
CA VAL A 488 -2.03 -21.06 17.86
C VAL A 488 -3.49 -20.79 17.52
N SER A 489 -3.89 -21.02 16.25
CA SER A 489 -5.29 -20.87 15.82
C SER A 489 -5.95 -22.21 15.60
N VAL A 490 -6.99 -22.52 16.38
CA VAL A 490 -7.78 -23.75 16.22
C VAL A 490 -9.01 -23.47 15.35
N PRO A 491 -9.47 -24.45 14.55
CA PRO A 491 -10.68 -24.30 13.74
C PRO A 491 -11.88 -23.87 14.60
N ALA A 492 -12.74 -22.99 14.08
CA ALA A 492 -13.86 -22.38 14.82
C ALA A 492 -14.62 -23.37 15.72
N ARG A 493 -15.04 -24.51 15.14
CA ARG A 493 -15.76 -25.59 15.82
C ARG A 493 -15.03 -26.18 17.03
N VAL A 494 -13.70 -26.21 17.04
CA VAL A 494 -12.89 -26.72 18.17
C VAL A 494 -12.98 -25.75 19.35
N GLY A 495 -12.84 -24.45 19.08
CA GLY A 495 -12.99 -23.43 20.11
C GLY A 495 -14.42 -23.33 20.65
N GLU A 496 -15.42 -23.40 19.77
CA GLU A 496 -16.84 -23.46 20.15
C GLU A 496 -17.14 -24.67 21.05
N LEU A 497 -16.60 -25.86 20.73
CA LEU A 497 -16.75 -27.06 21.57
C LEU A 497 -15.99 -26.96 22.90
N ALA A 498 -14.86 -26.23 22.95
CA ALA A 498 -14.11 -26.00 24.18
C ALA A 498 -14.79 -24.96 25.09
N VAL A 499 -15.34 -23.87 24.54
CA VAL A 499 -16.18 -22.91 25.30
C VAL A 499 -17.42 -23.62 25.84
N ALA A 500 -18.14 -24.37 25.00
CA ALA A 500 -19.28 -25.18 25.42
C ALA A 500 -18.90 -26.36 26.35
N SER A 501 -17.61 -26.58 26.64
CA SER A 501 -17.16 -27.45 27.74
C SER A 501 -16.97 -26.66 29.04
N LEU A 502 -16.30 -25.50 28.97
CA LEU A 502 -16.12 -24.59 30.10
C LEU A 502 -17.47 -24.15 30.71
N GLU A 503 -18.45 -23.79 29.87
CA GLU A 503 -19.82 -23.42 30.28
C GLU A 503 -20.56 -24.53 31.06
N ARG A 504 -20.16 -25.80 30.88
CA ARG A 504 -20.71 -26.96 31.59
C ARG A 504 -19.85 -27.40 32.78
N GLY A 505 -18.89 -26.59 33.21
CA GLY A 505 -17.94 -26.92 34.29
C GLY A 505 -16.89 -27.97 33.87
N GLY A 506 -16.68 -28.17 32.58
CA GLY A 506 -15.62 -29.03 32.05
C GLY A 506 -14.25 -28.35 32.07
N HIS A 507 -13.20 -29.16 32.17
CA HIS A 507 -11.80 -28.72 32.14
C HIS A 507 -11.13 -29.14 30.82
N PRO A 508 -11.37 -28.42 29.69
CA PRO A 508 -10.66 -28.68 28.46
C PRO A 508 -9.19 -28.26 28.57
N VAL A 509 -8.30 -29.05 27.99
CA VAL A 509 -6.85 -28.87 28.00
C VAL A 509 -6.35 -28.76 26.57
N VAL A 510 -5.47 -27.79 26.32
CA VAL A 510 -4.63 -27.74 25.12
C VAL A 510 -3.25 -28.28 25.46
N SER A 511 -2.70 -29.09 24.56
CA SER A 511 -1.29 -29.47 24.54
C SER A 511 -0.66 -28.89 23.27
N ILE A 512 0.41 -28.12 23.42
CA ILE A 512 1.23 -27.57 22.33
C ILE A 512 2.61 -28.23 22.45
N GLY A 513 3.04 -28.96 21.43
CA GLY A 513 4.38 -29.56 21.39
C GLY A 513 5.45 -28.62 20.85
N LEU A 514 6.66 -29.16 20.68
CA LEU A 514 7.77 -28.46 20.04
C LEU A 514 7.43 -28.10 18.57
N PRO A 515 7.91 -26.95 18.07
CA PRO A 515 7.75 -26.59 16.67
C PRO A 515 8.65 -27.44 15.77
N ASP A 516 8.32 -27.44 14.48
CA ASP A 516 9.08 -28.09 13.42
C ASP A 516 8.81 -27.36 12.08
N THR A 517 9.89 -27.10 11.34
CA THR A 517 9.88 -26.29 10.12
C THR A 517 9.25 -27.04 8.94
N ALA A 518 7.93 -26.93 8.80
CA ALA A 518 7.16 -27.55 7.74
C ALA A 518 7.32 -26.83 6.39
N ARG A 519 6.93 -27.50 5.30
CA ARG A 519 6.78 -26.84 3.99
C ARG A 519 5.51 -25.98 4.00
N ASN A 520 5.62 -24.70 3.67
CA ASN A 520 4.47 -23.79 3.65
C ASN A 520 3.46 -24.21 2.56
N GLY A 521 2.32 -24.78 2.97
CA GLY A 521 1.23 -25.18 2.07
C GLY A 521 0.51 -24.00 1.40
N THR A 522 0.69 -22.78 1.92
CA THR A 522 0.16 -21.52 1.38
C THR A 522 1.19 -20.69 0.61
N SER A 523 2.37 -21.26 0.32
CA SER A 523 3.41 -20.61 -0.49
C SER A 523 2.91 -20.24 -1.89
N ALA A 524 3.30 -19.05 -2.37
CA ALA A 524 2.86 -18.44 -3.63
C ALA A 524 1.33 -18.24 -3.74
N GLN A 525 0.64 -18.01 -2.62
CA GLN A 525 -0.78 -17.62 -2.58
C GLN A 525 -0.94 -16.19 -2.07
N ILE A 526 -2.03 -15.53 -2.48
CA ILE A 526 -2.43 -14.22 -1.94
C ILE A 526 -2.66 -14.37 -0.43
N ALA A 527 -2.03 -13.50 0.35
CA ALA A 527 -2.15 -13.52 1.80
C ALA A 527 -3.62 -13.27 2.19
N PRO A 528 -4.23 -14.02 3.13
CA PRO A 528 -5.66 -13.90 3.45
C PRO A 528 -6.10 -12.52 3.95
N PHE A 529 -5.15 -11.69 4.39
CA PHE A 529 -5.37 -10.29 4.75
C PHE A 529 -5.50 -9.34 3.56
N SER A 530 -4.93 -9.67 2.40
CA SER A 530 -4.90 -8.76 1.26
C SER A 530 -6.33 -8.40 0.83
N SER A 531 -6.64 -7.12 0.75
CA SER A 531 -7.94 -6.68 0.22
C SER A 531 -8.09 -7.12 -1.25
N HIS A 532 -9.30 -7.57 -1.59
CA HIS A 532 -9.66 -8.04 -2.92
C HIS A 532 -10.64 -7.05 -3.58
N GLY A 533 -10.55 -6.92 -4.90
CA GLY A 533 -11.48 -6.16 -5.72
C GLY A 533 -12.89 -6.78 -5.79
N LEU A 534 -13.80 -6.18 -6.54
CA LEU A 534 -13.59 -5.04 -7.44
C LEU A 534 -13.57 -3.69 -6.72
N ALA A 535 -12.93 -2.69 -7.33
CA ALA A 535 -13.15 -1.29 -6.96
C ALA A 535 -14.62 -0.90 -7.23
N PHE A 536 -15.11 0.22 -6.66
CA PHE A 536 -16.54 0.54 -6.70
C PHE A 536 -17.06 0.95 -8.10
N ASP A 537 -16.17 1.20 -9.06
CA ASP A 537 -16.47 1.37 -10.49
C ASP A 537 -16.57 0.02 -11.27
N GLY A 538 -16.28 -1.10 -10.60
CA GLY A 538 -16.25 -2.44 -11.21
C GLY A 538 -14.90 -2.82 -11.84
N ARG A 539 -13.82 -2.07 -11.57
CA ARG A 539 -12.47 -2.37 -12.06
C ARG A 539 -11.77 -3.44 -11.24
N VAL A 540 -10.93 -4.23 -11.91
CA VAL A 540 -9.99 -5.13 -11.24
C VAL A 540 -9.00 -4.31 -10.44
N LYS A 541 -8.92 -4.58 -9.14
CA LYS A 541 -7.90 -4.14 -8.19
C LYS A 541 -7.64 -5.33 -7.23
N PRO A 542 -6.43 -5.54 -6.70
CA PRO A 542 -5.17 -4.85 -7.04
C PRO A 542 -4.79 -5.03 -8.52
N ASP A 543 -3.86 -4.22 -9.02
CA ASP A 543 -3.35 -4.35 -10.40
C ASP A 543 -2.26 -5.43 -10.48
N VAL A 544 -1.54 -5.67 -9.37
CA VAL A 544 -0.43 -6.63 -9.25
C VAL A 544 -0.28 -7.10 -7.80
N ALA A 545 0.43 -8.20 -7.57
CA ALA A 545 0.76 -8.71 -6.24
C ALA A 545 2.29 -8.80 -6.04
N ALA A 546 2.75 -8.62 -4.80
CA ALA A 546 4.16 -8.65 -4.42
C ALA A 546 4.36 -9.34 -3.05
N PRO A 547 5.60 -9.75 -2.69
CA PRO A 547 5.87 -10.35 -1.37
C PRO A 547 5.46 -9.38 -0.25
N GLY A 548 4.73 -9.83 0.76
CA GLY A 548 4.21 -8.94 1.81
C GLY A 548 4.01 -9.61 3.18
N VAL A 549 4.61 -10.78 3.40
CA VAL A 549 4.42 -11.63 4.58
C VAL A 549 5.78 -11.93 5.21
N VAL A 550 5.94 -11.60 6.49
CA VAL A 550 7.17 -11.76 7.30
C VAL A 550 8.42 -11.31 6.53
N LEU A 551 8.42 -10.05 6.06
CA LEU A 551 9.56 -9.46 5.37
C LEU A 551 10.51 -8.82 6.40
N ALA A 552 11.80 -9.17 6.35
CA ALA A 552 12.80 -8.62 7.27
C ALA A 552 13.18 -7.18 6.92
N THR A 553 13.16 -6.27 7.91
CA THR A 553 13.42 -4.83 7.71
C THR A 553 13.95 -4.14 8.99
N ALA A 554 14.23 -2.84 8.91
CA ALA A 554 14.62 -2.02 10.04
C ALA A 554 13.41 -1.48 10.82
N GLU A 555 13.63 -1.23 12.11
CA GLU A 555 12.67 -0.58 13.00
C GLU A 555 13.26 0.73 13.53
N ALA A 556 12.42 1.62 14.08
CA ALA A 556 12.88 2.87 14.67
C ALA A 556 13.60 2.65 16.01
N GLY A 557 14.64 3.44 16.29
CA GLY A 557 15.35 3.41 17.57
C GLY A 557 16.41 2.32 17.69
N ARG A 558 16.63 1.85 18.93
CA ARG A 558 17.76 0.99 19.32
C ARG A 558 17.38 -0.03 20.39
N ASN A 559 18.11 -1.13 20.43
CA ASN A 559 18.10 -2.09 21.54
C ASN A 559 18.77 -1.48 22.78
N ASP A 560 18.59 -2.12 23.95
CA ASP A 560 19.14 -1.66 25.24
C ASP A 560 20.69 -1.61 25.27
N ASP A 561 21.36 -2.41 24.44
CA ASP A 561 22.82 -2.36 24.22
C ASP A 561 23.26 -1.32 23.17
N GLY A 562 22.32 -0.52 22.66
CA GLY A 562 22.55 0.53 21.68
C GLY A 562 22.69 0.04 20.24
N THR A 563 22.52 -1.25 19.97
CA THR A 563 22.50 -1.79 18.60
C THR A 563 21.22 -1.36 17.83
N PRO A 564 21.23 -1.34 16.48
CA PRO A 564 20.05 -0.97 15.70
C PRO A 564 18.94 -2.02 15.78
N ARG A 565 17.67 -1.60 15.86
CA ARG A 565 16.53 -2.52 15.83
C ARG A 565 16.21 -3.02 14.42
N PHE A 566 15.83 -4.28 14.32
CA PHE A 566 15.35 -4.91 13.09
C PHE A 566 14.21 -5.86 13.46
N GLY A 567 13.31 -6.12 12.53
CA GLY A 567 12.17 -7.00 12.75
C GLY A 567 11.58 -7.50 11.46
N THR A 568 10.33 -7.98 11.51
CA THR A 568 9.60 -8.44 10.33
C THR A 568 8.23 -7.79 10.22
N VAL A 569 7.86 -7.42 8.99
CA VAL A 569 6.61 -6.69 8.68
C VAL A 569 5.68 -7.52 7.81
N ASN A 570 4.38 -7.44 8.09
CA ASN A 570 3.29 -8.11 7.37
C ASN A 570 2.30 -7.06 6.86
N GLY A 571 2.07 -6.94 5.53
CA GLY A 571 1.07 -6.00 5.02
C GLY A 571 1.10 -5.73 3.52
N SER A 572 0.04 -5.08 3.02
CA SER A 572 0.01 -4.58 1.65
C SER A 572 0.83 -3.30 1.46
N SER A 573 1.17 -2.53 2.52
CA SER A 573 2.21 -1.48 2.43
C SER A 573 3.59 -2.09 2.21
N ALA A 574 3.92 -3.18 2.93
CA ALA A 574 5.17 -3.91 2.73
C ALA A 574 5.28 -4.45 1.29
N ALA A 575 4.20 -5.05 0.76
CA ALA A 575 4.13 -5.44 -0.64
C ALA A 575 4.30 -4.26 -1.61
N ALA A 576 3.68 -3.10 -1.32
CA ALA A 576 3.84 -1.88 -2.09
C ALA A 576 5.28 -1.33 -2.04
N ALA A 577 5.99 -1.47 -0.91
CA ALA A 577 7.40 -1.11 -0.79
C ALA A 577 8.30 -2.00 -1.67
N VAL A 578 8.09 -3.33 -1.67
CA VAL A 578 8.85 -4.23 -2.56
C VAL A 578 8.59 -3.89 -4.04
N LEU A 579 7.34 -3.60 -4.42
CA LEU A 579 7.04 -3.18 -5.79
C LEU A 579 7.64 -1.81 -6.15
N THR A 580 7.64 -0.85 -5.23
CA THR A 580 8.26 0.47 -5.43
C THR A 580 9.77 0.34 -5.63
N GLY A 581 10.42 -0.59 -4.91
CA GLY A 581 11.80 -0.97 -5.18
C GLY A 581 11.98 -1.53 -6.60
N ALA A 582 11.15 -2.50 -7.00
CA ALA A 582 11.16 -3.06 -8.36
C ALA A 582 10.92 -1.99 -9.45
N ALA A 583 10.04 -1.03 -9.19
CA ALA A 583 9.78 0.12 -10.06
C ALA A 583 10.99 1.06 -10.15
N ALA A 584 11.75 1.26 -9.08
CA ALA A 584 13.00 2.02 -9.09
C ALA A 584 14.12 1.31 -9.87
N LEU A 585 14.22 -0.02 -9.77
CA LEU A 585 15.14 -0.81 -10.62
C LEU A 585 14.77 -0.66 -12.10
N LEU A 586 13.48 -0.75 -12.44
CA LEU A 586 12.99 -0.59 -13.81
C LEU A 586 13.21 0.84 -14.34
N ALA A 587 12.92 1.86 -13.54
CA ALA A 587 13.14 3.27 -13.89
C ALA A 587 14.63 3.63 -14.09
N GLN A 588 15.54 2.95 -13.38
CA GLN A 588 16.98 3.09 -13.60
C GLN A 588 17.44 2.47 -14.93
N LEU A 589 16.91 1.29 -15.30
CA LEU A 589 17.18 0.66 -16.61
C LEU A 589 16.53 1.43 -17.76
N ARG A 590 15.32 1.95 -17.54
CA ARG A 590 14.42 2.52 -18.55
C ARG A 590 14.00 3.94 -18.20
N THR A 591 14.97 4.84 -18.24
CA THR A 591 14.79 6.28 -18.01
C THR A 591 13.95 6.99 -19.08
N ASP A 592 13.60 6.29 -20.17
CA ASP A 592 12.82 6.76 -21.31
C ASP A 592 11.30 6.53 -21.20
N LEU A 593 10.85 5.75 -20.22
CA LEU A 593 9.43 5.46 -20.00
C LEU A 593 8.72 6.62 -19.28
N SER A 594 7.40 6.69 -19.41
CA SER A 594 6.55 7.46 -18.49
C SER A 594 6.18 6.67 -17.22
N ALA A 595 5.59 7.34 -16.23
CA ALA A 595 5.00 6.70 -15.06
C ALA A 595 3.82 5.76 -15.43
N SER A 596 3.03 6.08 -16.45
CA SER A 596 1.96 5.20 -16.93
C SER A 596 2.50 3.99 -17.70
N ASP A 597 3.60 4.15 -18.46
CA ASP A 597 4.34 3.04 -19.05
C ASP A 597 4.90 2.11 -17.96
N LEU A 598 5.56 2.66 -16.93
CA LEU A 598 6.08 1.87 -15.79
C LEU A 598 4.97 1.09 -15.08
N LYS A 599 3.83 1.73 -14.79
CA LYS A 599 2.62 1.08 -14.24
C LYS A 599 2.14 -0.08 -15.13
N SER A 600 2.04 0.18 -16.43
CA SER A 600 1.56 -0.78 -17.42
C SER A 600 2.47 -2.00 -17.57
N LEU A 601 3.81 -1.81 -17.56
CA LEU A 601 4.76 -2.91 -17.55
C LEU A 601 4.65 -3.73 -16.27
N LEU A 602 4.77 -3.10 -15.10
CA LEU A 602 4.81 -3.80 -13.80
C LEU A 602 3.55 -4.62 -13.51
N ALA A 603 2.37 -4.12 -13.88
CA ALA A 603 1.12 -4.87 -13.76
C ALA A 603 0.92 -5.88 -14.90
N GLY A 604 1.21 -5.47 -16.14
CA GLY A 604 0.89 -6.24 -17.34
C GLY A 604 1.85 -7.41 -17.64
N THR A 605 3.07 -7.41 -17.11
CA THR A 605 4.04 -8.52 -17.27
C THR A 605 4.11 -9.44 -16.05
N ALA A 606 3.28 -9.20 -15.03
CA ALA A 606 3.26 -10.00 -13.81
C ALA A 606 2.88 -11.47 -14.07
N SER A 607 3.55 -12.38 -13.38
CA SER A 607 3.38 -13.84 -13.52
C SER A 607 2.11 -14.33 -12.81
N PRO A 608 1.08 -14.85 -13.51
CA PRO A 608 -0.18 -15.21 -12.89
C PRO A 608 -0.06 -16.39 -11.93
N LEU A 609 -0.60 -16.22 -10.73
CA LEU A 609 -0.75 -17.26 -9.70
C LEU A 609 -1.86 -18.25 -10.10
N THR A 610 -1.56 -19.54 -9.91
CA THR A 610 -2.43 -20.68 -10.22
C THR A 610 -3.72 -20.67 -9.39
N GLU A 611 -4.85 -21.06 -9.99
CA GLU A 611 -6.20 -21.13 -9.37
C GLU A 611 -6.64 -19.87 -8.59
N THR A 612 -6.02 -18.71 -8.83
CA THR A 612 -6.23 -17.48 -8.08
C THR A 612 -7.04 -16.48 -8.90
N SER A 613 -8.11 -15.91 -8.31
CA SER A 613 -8.97 -14.93 -9.00
C SER A 613 -8.22 -13.63 -9.34
N VAL A 614 -8.48 -13.04 -10.50
CA VAL A 614 -7.89 -11.73 -10.87
C VAL A 614 -8.29 -10.61 -9.92
N THR A 615 -9.42 -10.74 -9.19
CA THR A 615 -9.80 -9.75 -8.17
C THR A 615 -8.97 -9.88 -6.89
N ALA A 616 -8.10 -10.89 -6.77
CA ALA A 616 -7.14 -11.06 -5.69
C ALA A 616 -5.70 -10.75 -6.12
N GLN A 617 -5.31 -11.15 -7.34
CA GLN A 617 -3.92 -11.03 -7.84
C GLN A 617 -3.67 -9.93 -8.88
N GLY A 618 -4.72 -9.38 -9.51
CA GLY A 618 -4.58 -8.51 -10.68
C GLY A 618 -3.91 -9.23 -11.85
N GLY A 619 -2.77 -8.68 -12.28
CA GLY A 619 -1.86 -9.24 -13.28
C GLY A 619 -1.21 -10.56 -12.83
N GLY A 620 -0.78 -10.64 -11.57
CA GLY A 620 -0.02 -11.74 -11.00
C GLY A 620 1.02 -11.30 -9.98
N LEU A 621 1.97 -12.18 -9.65
CA LEU A 621 3.17 -11.83 -8.89
C LEU A 621 4.11 -10.99 -9.77
N VAL A 622 4.65 -9.89 -9.23
CA VAL A 622 5.60 -9.01 -9.93
C VAL A 622 6.77 -9.77 -10.56
N ASP A 623 7.07 -9.48 -11.83
CA ASP A 623 8.26 -9.95 -12.54
C ASP A 623 8.96 -8.76 -13.21
N VAL A 624 10.01 -8.25 -12.53
CA VAL A 624 10.81 -7.11 -13.01
C VAL A 624 11.66 -7.48 -14.24
N GLY A 625 12.00 -8.77 -14.43
CA GLY A 625 12.74 -9.24 -15.59
C GLY A 625 11.88 -9.28 -16.85
N ALA A 626 10.63 -9.74 -16.71
CA ALA A 626 9.63 -9.65 -17.78
C ALA A 626 9.29 -8.19 -18.10
N ALA A 627 9.15 -7.31 -17.09
CA ALA A 627 8.92 -5.88 -17.28
C ALA A 627 10.07 -5.23 -18.07
N ALA A 628 11.32 -5.46 -17.65
CA ALA A 628 12.52 -4.97 -18.32
C ALA A 628 12.65 -5.42 -19.79
N ALA A 629 12.19 -6.62 -20.12
CA ALA A 629 12.25 -7.20 -21.46
C ALA A 629 11.06 -6.84 -22.38
N THR A 630 10.08 -6.09 -21.88
CA THR A 630 8.82 -5.82 -22.60
C THR A 630 8.86 -4.49 -23.35
N GLU A 631 8.44 -4.52 -24.61
CA GLU A 631 8.51 -3.40 -25.56
C GLU A 631 7.14 -2.76 -25.86
N LEU A 632 6.09 -3.21 -25.18
CA LEU A 632 4.70 -2.84 -25.40
C LEU A 632 4.02 -2.49 -24.08
N THR A 633 3.47 -1.30 -23.99
CA THR A 633 2.59 -0.85 -22.89
C THR A 633 1.16 -0.68 -23.38
N ALA A 634 0.22 -0.68 -22.44
CA ALA A 634 -1.21 -0.52 -22.69
C ALA A 634 -1.96 0.17 -21.55
N GLU A 635 -2.92 1.02 -21.91
CA GLU A 635 -3.75 1.80 -20.99
C GLU A 635 -5.25 1.64 -21.34
N PRO A 636 -6.13 1.32 -20.38
CA PRO A 636 -5.81 0.99 -18.99
C PRO A 636 -5.15 -0.40 -18.85
N ASP A 637 -4.36 -0.55 -17.79
CA ASP A 637 -3.72 -1.80 -17.37
C ASP A 637 -4.72 -2.83 -16.81
N THR A 638 -5.87 -2.38 -16.31
CA THR A 638 -7.00 -3.21 -15.88
C THR A 638 -8.32 -2.77 -16.52
N LEU A 639 -9.14 -3.72 -16.96
CA LEU A 639 -10.42 -3.47 -17.63
C LEU A 639 -11.62 -3.73 -16.71
N ALA A 640 -12.54 -2.77 -16.66
CA ALA A 640 -13.84 -2.88 -16.04
C ALA A 640 -14.90 -3.10 -17.13
N PHE A 641 -15.69 -4.17 -17.05
CA PHE A 641 -16.89 -4.33 -17.89
C PHE A 641 -18.20 -4.09 -17.12
N GLY A 642 -18.11 -3.65 -15.85
CA GLY A 642 -19.24 -3.24 -15.03
C GLY A 642 -20.15 -4.40 -14.60
N ASN A 643 -21.45 -4.25 -14.85
CA ASN A 643 -22.50 -5.21 -14.48
C ASN A 643 -23.36 -5.54 -15.70
N ALA A 644 -23.40 -6.81 -16.09
CA ALA A 644 -24.20 -7.27 -17.23
C ALA A 644 -25.67 -7.43 -16.85
N ARG A 645 -26.54 -6.71 -17.57
CA ARG A 645 -27.99 -6.66 -17.33
C ARG A 645 -28.77 -6.91 -18.61
N GLY A 646 -29.71 -7.86 -18.54
CA GLY A 646 -30.61 -8.20 -19.64
C GLY A 646 -29.93 -8.99 -20.77
N ASP A 647 -30.76 -9.47 -21.69
CA ASP A 647 -30.31 -10.27 -22.82
C ASP A 647 -29.64 -9.39 -23.88
N GLY A 648 -28.62 -9.94 -24.56
CA GLY A 648 -27.87 -9.20 -25.59
C GLY A 648 -26.94 -8.10 -25.06
N TRP A 649 -26.67 -8.09 -23.75
CA TRP A 649 -25.76 -7.14 -23.10
C TRP A 649 -24.37 -7.09 -23.77
N HIS A 650 -23.81 -5.88 -23.84
CA HIS A 650 -22.48 -5.59 -24.35
C HIS A 650 -21.88 -4.33 -23.70
N SER A 651 -20.55 -4.24 -23.66
CA SER A 651 -19.82 -2.97 -23.42
C SER A 651 -18.74 -2.76 -24.48
N LEU A 652 -18.29 -1.51 -24.62
CA LEU A 652 -17.28 -1.07 -25.57
C LEU A 652 -16.18 -0.31 -24.83
N GLU A 653 -15.13 -1.04 -24.43
CA GLU A 653 -13.96 -0.42 -23.82
C GLU A 653 -12.94 0.00 -24.89
N ARG A 654 -12.00 0.85 -24.51
CA ARG A 654 -10.85 1.23 -25.34
C ARG A 654 -9.56 0.91 -24.61
N LEU A 655 -8.58 0.43 -25.37
CA LEU A 655 -7.24 0.12 -24.91
C LEU A 655 -6.25 0.84 -25.83
N THR A 656 -5.57 1.86 -25.32
CA THR A 656 -4.45 2.50 -26.02
C THR A 656 -3.22 1.62 -25.84
N LEU A 657 -2.49 1.35 -26.93
CA LEU A 657 -1.23 0.60 -26.93
C LEU A 657 -0.11 1.56 -27.33
N HIS A 658 1.03 1.50 -26.63
CA HIS A 658 2.21 2.33 -26.89
C HIS A 658 3.45 1.45 -27.09
N ASN A 659 4.32 1.83 -28.04
CA ASN A 659 5.56 1.11 -28.36
C ASN A 659 6.77 1.79 -27.74
N VAL A 660 7.14 1.31 -26.56
CA VAL A 660 8.31 1.74 -25.78
C VAL A 660 9.62 1.11 -26.26
N SER A 661 9.81 1.02 -27.58
CA SER A 661 11.04 0.48 -28.20
C SER A 661 11.45 1.25 -29.46
N SER A 662 12.72 1.09 -29.82
CA SER A 662 13.32 1.66 -31.04
C SER A 662 12.92 0.92 -32.33
N ARG A 663 12.12 -0.16 -32.26
CA ARG A 663 11.79 -1.02 -33.42
C ARG A 663 10.30 -1.02 -33.76
N LEU A 664 9.99 -1.26 -35.04
CA LEU A 664 8.61 -1.53 -35.48
C LEU A 664 8.26 -3.00 -35.20
N PHE A 665 7.13 -3.24 -34.54
CA PHE A 665 6.60 -4.60 -34.34
C PHE A 665 5.11 -4.73 -34.64
N ARG A 666 4.64 -5.98 -34.63
CA ARG A 666 3.22 -6.36 -34.78
C ARG A 666 2.69 -6.91 -33.47
N VAL A 667 1.53 -6.45 -33.05
CA VAL A 667 0.77 -6.99 -31.92
C VAL A 667 -0.40 -7.81 -32.44
N ARG A 668 -0.60 -9.02 -31.90
CA ARG A 668 -1.84 -9.78 -32.04
C ARG A 668 -2.61 -9.75 -30.72
N ILE A 669 -3.91 -9.53 -30.77
CA ILE A 669 -4.76 -9.39 -29.58
C ILE A 669 -5.67 -10.61 -29.46
N ARG A 670 -5.72 -11.20 -28.27
CA ARG A 670 -6.61 -12.31 -27.89
C ARG A 670 -7.33 -11.99 -26.59
N SER A 671 -8.44 -12.67 -26.32
CA SER A 671 -9.02 -12.73 -24.98
C SER A 671 -9.00 -14.18 -24.48
N VAL A 672 -8.88 -14.35 -23.17
CA VAL A 672 -9.06 -15.59 -22.41
C VAL A 672 -9.89 -15.28 -21.16
N GLY A 673 -10.70 -16.22 -20.68
CA GLY A 673 -11.52 -16.04 -19.49
C GLY A 673 -12.69 -17.01 -19.44
N GLN A 674 -13.54 -16.86 -18.42
CA GLN A 674 -14.64 -17.77 -18.11
C GLN A 674 -16.02 -17.08 -18.23
N GLY A 675 -17.10 -17.82 -17.94
CA GLY A 675 -18.44 -17.24 -17.74
C GLY A 675 -19.16 -16.74 -19.00
N GLY A 676 -18.76 -17.19 -20.20
CA GLY A 676 -19.50 -16.93 -21.44
C GLY A 676 -19.35 -15.53 -22.04
N LEU A 677 -18.43 -14.71 -21.52
CA LEU A 677 -18.12 -13.39 -22.06
C LEU A 677 -17.18 -13.50 -23.28
N GLU A 678 -17.60 -12.98 -24.43
CA GLU A 678 -16.80 -12.90 -25.64
C GLU A 678 -16.29 -11.46 -25.85
N ILE A 679 -14.96 -11.28 -25.91
CA ILE A 679 -14.33 -9.97 -26.12
C ILE A 679 -13.69 -9.92 -27.51
N ILE A 680 -14.17 -9.01 -28.35
CA ILE A 680 -13.78 -8.86 -29.74
C ILE A 680 -12.98 -7.57 -29.91
N ALA A 681 -11.65 -7.71 -30.06
CA ALA A 681 -10.77 -6.59 -30.38
C ALA A 681 -10.95 -6.11 -31.84
N LYS A 682 -10.95 -4.79 -32.03
CA LYS A 682 -10.96 -4.12 -33.35
C LYS A 682 -9.93 -2.98 -33.35
N PRO A 683 -8.86 -3.06 -34.18
CA PRO A 683 -8.44 -4.21 -34.99
C PRO A 683 -7.85 -5.35 -34.12
N LYS A 684 -7.90 -6.60 -34.60
CA LYS A 684 -7.30 -7.77 -33.91
C LYS A 684 -5.76 -7.85 -34.03
N HIS A 685 -5.20 -7.10 -34.97
CA HIS A 685 -3.77 -7.01 -35.23
C HIS A 685 -3.39 -5.55 -35.44
N VAL A 686 -2.26 -5.12 -34.87
CA VAL A 686 -1.75 -3.75 -35.05
C VAL A 686 -0.27 -3.76 -35.46
N ARG A 687 0.16 -2.69 -36.13
CA ARG A 687 1.56 -2.37 -36.41
C ARG A 687 1.88 -1.07 -35.67
N LEU A 688 2.82 -1.09 -34.74
CA LEU A 688 3.29 0.12 -34.05
C LEU A 688 4.65 0.53 -34.60
N LYS A 689 4.81 1.81 -34.92
CA LYS A 689 6.12 2.44 -35.17
C LYS A 689 6.87 2.60 -33.83
N PRO A 690 8.21 2.78 -33.82
CA PRO A 690 8.94 3.21 -32.62
C PRO A 690 8.31 4.46 -32.00
N GLY A 691 8.15 4.52 -30.67
CA GLY A 691 7.49 5.63 -29.97
C GLY A 691 6.06 5.93 -30.45
N GLY A 692 5.39 4.94 -31.06
CA GLY A 692 4.09 5.11 -31.70
C GLY A 692 2.96 4.49 -30.88
N SER A 693 1.88 5.24 -30.70
CA SER A 693 0.66 4.78 -30.01
C SER A 693 -0.50 4.50 -30.98
N THR A 694 -1.48 3.74 -30.52
CA THR A 694 -2.72 3.42 -31.26
C THR A 694 -3.85 3.06 -30.28
N THR A 695 -5.12 3.19 -30.66
CA THR A 695 -6.24 2.77 -29.82
C THR A 695 -6.98 1.60 -30.43
N VAL A 696 -7.25 0.58 -29.61
CA VAL A 696 -7.99 -0.63 -29.96
C VAL A 696 -9.35 -0.58 -29.25
N ALA A 697 -10.43 -0.83 -29.98
CA ALA A 697 -11.76 -1.01 -29.41
C ALA A 697 -11.95 -2.47 -28.95
N LEU A 698 -12.45 -2.67 -27.73
CA LEU A 698 -12.73 -3.96 -27.13
C LEU A 698 -14.24 -4.11 -26.93
N LEU A 699 -14.92 -4.79 -27.85
CA LEU A 699 -16.36 -5.06 -27.75
C LEU A 699 -16.57 -6.35 -26.94
N ALA A 700 -16.99 -6.22 -25.68
CA ALA A 700 -17.43 -7.33 -24.85
C ALA A 700 -18.91 -7.63 -25.12
N ARG A 701 -19.28 -8.91 -25.23
CA ARG A 701 -20.66 -9.39 -25.43
C ARG A 701 -20.89 -10.64 -24.61
N LEU A 702 -22.06 -10.79 -24.00
CA LEU A 702 -22.41 -12.02 -23.29
C LEU A 702 -23.18 -12.99 -24.21
N ARG A 703 -22.86 -14.29 -24.14
CA ARG A 703 -23.58 -15.33 -24.88
C ARG A 703 -24.75 -15.86 -24.05
N GLY A 704 -25.96 -15.45 -24.41
CA GLY A 704 -27.19 -15.81 -23.69
C GLY A 704 -27.56 -14.82 -22.59
N ALA A 705 -28.52 -15.19 -21.75
CA ALA A 705 -28.95 -14.39 -20.61
C ALA A 705 -27.86 -14.35 -19.51
N PRO A 706 -27.62 -13.21 -18.85
CA PRO A 706 -26.69 -13.15 -17.73
C PRO A 706 -27.16 -14.00 -16.54
N PRO A 707 -26.24 -14.65 -15.81
CA PRO A 707 -26.54 -15.26 -14.52
C PRO A 707 -27.29 -14.31 -13.58
N SER A 708 -28.16 -14.86 -12.73
CA SER A 708 -28.95 -14.06 -11.79
C SER A 708 -28.12 -13.40 -10.68
N ALA A 709 -26.91 -13.92 -10.43
CA ALA A 709 -25.88 -13.37 -9.55
C ALA A 709 -24.49 -13.94 -9.93
N GLY A 710 -23.42 -13.31 -9.44
CA GLY A 710 -22.04 -13.80 -9.55
C GLY A 710 -21.12 -12.86 -10.33
N SER A 711 -19.99 -13.38 -10.80
CA SER A 711 -19.01 -12.65 -11.61
C SER A 711 -18.40 -13.55 -12.70
N ALA A 712 -17.75 -12.95 -13.67
CA ALA A 712 -16.84 -13.61 -14.60
C ALA A 712 -15.56 -12.78 -14.78
N GLU A 713 -14.47 -13.45 -15.12
CA GLU A 713 -13.14 -12.85 -15.19
C GLU A 713 -12.23 -13.53 -16.23
N GLY A 714 -11.13 -12.85 -16.53
CA GLY A 714 -10.11 -13.32 -17.47
C GLY A 714 -9.03 -12.28 -17.72
N ALA A 715 -8.41 -12.34 -18.90
CA ALA A 715 -7.51 -11.31 -19.38
C ALA A 715 -7.58 -11.11 -20.91
N VAL A 716 -7.27 -9.90 -21.36
CA VAL A 716 -6.89 -9.64 -22.76
C VAL A 716 -5.38 -9.84 -22.85
N LEU A 717 -4.94 -10.65 -23.82
CA LEU A 717 -3.54 -10.96 -24.06
C LEU A 717 -3.06 -10.22 -25.30
N LEU A 718 -2.10 -9.32 -25.11
CA LEU A 718 -1.38 -8.62 -26.16
C LEU A 718 -0.11 -9.40 -26.49
N LEU A 719 0.05 -9.81 -27.73
CA LEU A 719 1.13 -10.66 -28.18
C LEU A 719 2.00 -9.92 -29.21
N PRO A 720 2.98 -9.10 -28.77
CA PRO A 720 3.97 -8.48 -29.65
C PRO A 720 4.90 -9.54 -30.26
N ARG A 721 5.24 -9.41 -31.55
CA ARG A 721 6.14 -10.36 -32.22
C ARG A 721 7.60 -10.12 -31.78
N GLY A 722 8.11 -11.06 -30.98
CA GLY A 722 9.51 -11.08 -30.51
C GLY A 722 9.75 -10.23 -29.26
N SER A 723 8.72 -9.96 -28.47
CA SER A 723 8.80 -9.41 -27.11
C SER A 723 7.85 -10.22 -26.22
N GLN A 724 7.86 -10.00 -24.91
CA GLN A 724 6.98 -10.74 -24.00
C GLN A 724 5.49 -10.36 -24.18
N PRO A 725 4.55 -11.27 -23.85
CA PRO A 725 3.14 -10.93 -23.74
C PRO A 725 2.85 -9.86 -22.68
N LEU A 726 1.89 -8.99 -22.94
CA LEU A 726 1.27 -8.14 -21.91
C LEU A 726 -0.15 -8.67 -21.61
N ARG A 727 -0.47 -8.85 -20.33
CA ARG A 727 -1.73 -9.40 -19.82
C ARG A 727 -2.53 -8.29 -19.14
N ILE A 728 -3.70 -7.98 -19.69
CA ILE A 728 -4.62 -6.95 -19.16
C ILE A 728 -5.79 -7.67 -18.48
N PRO A 729 -5.85 -7.73 -17.13
CA PRO A 729 -6.93 -8.41 -16.42
C PRO A 729 -8.28 -7.75 -16.67
N TRP A 730 -9.35 -8.55 -16.67
CA TRP A 730 -10.72 -8.04 -16.74
C TRP A 730 -11.67 -8.81 -15.83
N ALA A 731 -12.70 -8.10 -15.37
CA ALA A 731 -13.81 -8.68 -14.61
C ALA A 731 -15.15 -8.03 -15.00
N ILE A 732 -16.23 -8.76 -14.72
CA ILE A 732 -17.62 -8.32 -14.87
C ILE A 732 -18.48 -8.94 -13.75
N THR A 733 -19.49 -8.21 -13.29
CA THR A 733 -20.50 -8.70 -12.33
C THR A 733 -21.81 -9.04 -13.02
N PHE A 734 -22.59 -9.95 -12.42
CA PHE A 734 -23.87 -10.41 -12.92
C PHE A 734 -25.00 -10.17 -11.92
N GLY A 735 -26.20 -10.00 -12.44
CA GLY A 735 -27.43 -9.88 -11.64
C GLY A 735 -27.82 -8.44 -11.30
N LYS A 736 -28.98 -8.30 -10.66
CA LYS A 736 -29.43 -7.00 -10.15
C LYS A 736 -28.45 -6.55 -9.06
N PRO A 737 -27.98 -5.29 -9.06
CA PRO A 737 -27.27 -4.76 -7.91
C PRO A 737 -28.16 -4.90 -6.67
N ALA A 738 -27.56 -5.05 -5.49
CA ALA A 738 -28.27 -4.77 -4.25
C ALA A 738 -28.93 -3.38 -4.39
N ARG A 739 -30.22 -3.25 -4.02
CA ARG A 739 -30.92 -1.96 -4.09
C ARG A 739 -30.04 -0.91 -3.44
N ALA A 740 -29.72 0.18 -4.16
CA ALA A 740 -28.97 1.28 -3.59
C ALA A 740 -29.69 1.70 -2.29
N ALA A 741 -29.01 1.58 -1.15
CA ALA A 741 -29.65 1.60 0.16
C ALA A 741 -30.45 2.89 0.42
N LEU A 742 -30.09 3.96 -0.29
CA LEU A 742 -30.86 5.19 -0.45
C LEU A 742 -30.96 5.50 -1.95
N SER A 743 -32.02 5.00 -2.62
CA SER A 743 -32.35 5.36 -4.01
C SER A 743 -33.39 6.48 -4.12
N GLU A 744 -34.19 6.69 -3.05
CA GLU A 744 -35.26 7.68 -2.99
C GLU A 744 -35.20 8.44 -1.66
N ILE A 745 -34.38 9.50 -1.59
CA ILE A 745 -34.45 10.48 -0.50
C ILE A 745 -35.44 11.57 -0.90
N ALA A 746 -36.71 11.39 -0.53
CA ALA A 746 -37.70 12.44 -0.64
C ALA A 746 -37.57 13.41 0.55
N LEU A 747 -37.05 14.61 0.30
CA LEU A 747 -37.19 15.71 1.27
C LEU A 747 -38.66 16.10 1.36
N SER A 748 -39.27 15.91 2.53
CA SER A 748 -40.64 16.38 2.74
C SER A 748 -40.69 17.91 2.72
N ALA A 749 -41.67 18.47 2.00
CA ALA A 749 -42.00 19.88 2.05
C ALA A 749 -42.73 20.29 3.35
N SER A 750 -42.97 19.35 4.28
CA SER A 750 -43.48 19.62 5.62
C SER A 750 -42.53 20.54 6.40
N SER A 751 -42.88 21.82 6.52
CA SER A 751 -42.30 22.69 7.53
C SER A 751 -42.74 22.19 8.92
N PHE A 752 -41.82 21.58 9.67
CA PHE A 752 -42.01 21.43 11.10
C PHE A 752 -41.70 22.75 11.79
N LYS A 753 -42.53 23.13 12.77
CA LYS A 753 -42.19 24.21 13.70
C LYS A 753 -41.42 23.57 14.86
N PRO A 754 -40.19 24.00 15.19
CA PRO A 754 -39.52 23.57 16.42
C PRO A 754 -40.42 23.83 17.63
N SER A 755 -40.39 22.92 18.61
CA SER A 755 -41.14 23.13 19.86
C SER A 755 -40.29 23.96 20.82
N ASP A 756 -40.73 25.19 21.08
CA ASP A 756 -40.08 26.12 22.00
C ASP A 756 -40.21 25.69 23.50
N THR A 757 -40.84 24.55 23.79
CA THR A 757 -41.30 24.16 25.14
C THR A 757 -40.69 22.85 25.68
N SER A 758 -39.69 22.25 25.03
CA SER A 758 -38.99 21.06 25.54
C SER A 758 -37.48 21.25 25.65
N ARG A 759 -36.93 21.21 26.87
CA ARG A 759 -35.48 21.12 27.09
C ARG A 759 -34.97 19.78 26.54
N TRP A 760 -34.07 19.82 25.57
CA TRP A 760 -33.52 18.61 24.96
C TRP A 760 -32.47 17.96 25.86
N HIS A 761 -32.90 16.99 26.68
CA HIS A 761 -31.98 16.01 27.26
C HIS A 761 -31.61 14.99 26.17
N GLY A 762 -30.40 15.12 25.63
CA GLY A 762 -29.91 14.26 24.56
C GLY A 762 -29.57 12.84 25.01
N SER A 763 -30.58 11.96 25.11
CA SER A 763 -30.37 10.52 25.18
C SER A 763 -30.22 9.94 23.77
N THR A 764 -28.99 9.66 23.35
CA THR A 764 -28.71 9.01 22.05
C THR A 764 -29.05 7.52 22.09
N SER A 765 -30.34 7.19 21.93
CA SER A 765 -30.78 5.81 21.69
C SER A 765 -30.36 5.38 20.28
N SER A 766 -29.25 4.66 20.16
CA SER A 766 -28.82 4.05 18.91
C SER A 766 -29.80 2.96 18.49
N SER A 767 -30.59 3.23 17.44
CA SER A 767 -31.51 2.27 16.84
C SER A 767 -30.73 1.19 16.05
N GLY A 768 -30.10 0.26 16.75
CA GLY A 768 -29.47 -0.91 16.13
C GLY A 768 -30.53 -1.74 15.41
N ALA A 769 -30.24 -2.14 14.16
CA ALA A 769 -31.14 -2.96 13.35
C ALA A 769 -31.16 -4.41 13.85
N ALA A 770 -31.85 -4.66 14.98
CA ALA A 770 -32.00 -5.98 15.57
C ALA A 770 -32.88 -6.88 14.68
N SER A 771 -32.24 -7.83 13.98
CA SER A 771 -32.95 -8.88 13.25
C SER A 771 -33.67 -9.82 14.21
N SER A 772 -35.00 -9.73 14.29
CA SER A 772 -35.86 -10.69 14.98
C SER A 772 -36.70 -11.44 13.96
N GLY A 773 -36.80 -12.75 14.13
CA GLY A 773 -37.60 -13.65 13.31
C GLY A 773 -38.51 -14.49 14.20
N SER A 774 -39.76 -14.68 13.74
CA SER A 774 -40.89 -15.24 14.49
C SER A 774 -41.37 -14.39 15.68
N ALA A 775 -42.65 -14.40 16.07
CA ALA A 775 -43.79 -15.18 15.55
C ALA A 775 -45.05 -14.31 15.36
N CYS A 776 -45.89 -14.67 14.38
CA CYS A 776 -47.24 -14.12 14.23
C CYS A 776 -48.28 -15.13 14.71
N SER A 777 -49.15 -14.73 15.65
CA SER A 777 -50.42 -15.41 15.97
C SER A 777 -51.36 -14.45 16.71
N PRO A 778 -52.70 -14.65 16.69
CA PRO A 778 -53.57 -13.52 16.37
C PRO A 778 -54.69 -13.20 17.38
N GLY A 779 -55.25 -12.00 17.26
CA GLY A 779 -56.47 -11.53 17.93
C GLY A 779 -56.40 -10.01 18.20
N CYS A 780 -57.43 -9.19 17.97
CA CYS A 780 -58.76 -9.44 17.39
C CYS A 780 -59.23 -8.23 16.56
N ALA A 781 -60.43 -8.37 15.96
CA ALA A 781 -61.13 -7.35 15.14
C ALA A 781 -61.35 -6.01 15.91
N THR A 782 -61.67 -4.87 15.28
CA THR A 782 -62.89 -4.65 14.47
C THR A 782 -62.84 -3.48 13.48
N SER A 783 -63.53 -3.66 12.33
CA SER A 783 -64.33 -2.68 11.56
C SER A 783 -63.73 -1.34 11.06
N SER A 784 -64.10 -0.79 9.89
CA SER A 784 -64.78 -1.32 8.68
C SER A 784 -64.81 -0.24 7.58
N ARG A 785 -65.08 -0.65 6.31
CA ARG A 785 -65.48 0.19 5.15
C ARG A 785 -64.43 1.23 4.68
N ALA A 786 -63.88 1.25 3.46
CA ALA A 786 -64.30 0.88 2.09
C ALA A 786 -65.05 1.96 1.28
N SER A 787 -64.29 2.72 0.48
CA SER A 787 -64.66 3.26 -0.85
C SER A 787 -63.38 3.81 -1.51
N TRP A 788 -62.80 3.13 -2.51
CA TRP A 788 -63.07 3.32 -3.96
C TRP A 788 -62.64 4.72 -4.48
N ARG A 789 -61.53 4.79 -5.24
CA ARG A 789 -61.45 4.83 -6.73
C ARG A 789 -61.51 6.26 -7.29
N SER A 790 -61.01 6.59 -8.49
CA SER A 790 -59.92 6.04 -9.32
C SER A 790 -59.72 6.94 -10.56
N ALA A 791 -58.51 7.01 -11.12
CA ALA A 791 -58.13 7.78 -12.32
C ALA A 791 -58.27 9.31 -12.21
N GLY A 792 -57.60 10.13 -13.03
CA GLY A 792 -56.49 9.82 -13.95
C GLY A 792 -56.65 10.43 -15.34
N ALA A 793 -55.91 11.50 -15.64
CA ALA A 793 -55.74 12.04 -16.99
C ALA A 793 -54.40 12.81 -17.15
N ARG A 794 -53.77 12.62 -18.31
CA ARG A 794 -52.85 13.56 -18.99
C ARG A 794 -53.66 14.21 -20.15
N PRO A 795 -53.18 15.17 -20.99
CA PRO A 795 -51.80 15.66 -21.15
C PRO A 795 -51.61 17.18 -21.39
N ASP A 796 -50.34 17.53 -21.68
CA ASP A 796 -49.86 18.48 -22.71
C ASP A 796 -49.74 20.02 -22.48
N ARG A 797 -48.55 20.51 -22.86
CA ARG A 797 -48.21 21.69 -23.72
C ARG A 797 -48.92 23.04 -23.48
N ALA A 798 -48.26 24.21 -23.44
CA ALA A 798 -46.91 24.59 -23.91
C ALA A 798 -46.39 25.95 -23.34
N ARG A 799 -45.17 26.33 -23.76
CA ARG A 799 -44.68 27.68 -24.21
C ARG A 799 -45.57 28.92 -23.89
N SER A 800 -45.06 30.09 -23.48
CA SER A 800 -43.68 30.62 -23.53
C SER A 800 -43.47 31.97 -22.79
N ARG A 801 -42.20 32.31 -22.49
CA ARG A 801 -41.54 33.65 -22.49
C ARG A 801 -42.41 34.93 -22.31
N ARG A 802 -42.11 35.74 -21.28
CA ARG A 802 -41.36 37.02 -21.39
C ARG A 802 -41.14 37.71 -20.02
N GLU A 803 -40.14 38.59 -19.97
CA GLU A 803 -39.78 39.51 -18.87
C GLU A 803 -40.37 40.93 -19.13
N PRO A 804 -39.98 42.01 -18.40
CA PRO A 804 -40.13 42.33 -16.97
C PRO A 804 -40.91 43.65 -16.79
N PRO A 805 -40.87 44.33 -15.61
CA PRO A 805 -40.30 45.69 -15.61
C PRO A 805 -39.45 46.04 -14.35
N ARG A 806 -39.08 47.33 -14.18
CA ARG A 806 -38.04 47.81 -13.26
C ARG A 806 -38.52 48.87 -12.22
N ALA A 807 -37.92 48.80 -11.03
CA ALA A 807 -37.34 49.87 -10.19
C ALA A 807 -38.13 51.11 -9.67
N GLY A 808 -37.98 51.34 -8.35
CA GLY A 808 -37.86 52.67 -7.70
C GLY A 808 -39.03 53.13 -6.82
N PRO A 809 -38.84 54.09 -5.88
CA PRO A 809 -37.60 54.74 -5.42
C PRO A 809 -37.37 54.68 -3.87
N LEU A 810 -36.30 55.33 -3.40
CA LEU A 810 -35.98 55.62 -1.98
C LEU A 810 -36.46 57.02 -1.56
N PRO A 811 -36.52 57.30 -0.23
CA PRO A 811 -35.97 58.54 0.30
C PRO A 811 -34.87 58.30 1.38
N ASP A 812 -34.25 59.39 1.88
CA ASP A 812 -32.97 59.42 2.61
C ASP A 812 -32.97 60.46 3.77
N ARG A 813 -31.93 60.41 4.63
CA ARG A 813 -31.38 61.46 5.54
C ARG A 813 -31.77 61.52 7.03
N ALA A 814 -30.76 61.21 7.88
CA ALA A 814 -30.03 62.11 8.81
C ALA A 814 -30.79 62.91 9.91
N ARG A 815 -30.20 63.32 11.06
CA ARG A 815 -28.93 63.06 11.79
C ARG A 815 -29.05 63.62 13.23
N ARG A 816 -28.38 62.98 14.21
CA ARG A 816 -27.77 63.50 15.49
C ARG A 816 -28.38 64.73 16.22
N VAL A 817 -28.49 64.65 17.55
CA VAL A 817 -27.95 65.63 18.54
C VAL A 817 -27.88 64.98 19.94
N ALA A 818 -27.27 65.64 20.94
CA ALA A 818 -26.66 65.02 22.13
C ALA A 818 -27.32 65.36 23.49
N ASP A 819 -26.81 64.67 24.52
CA ASP A 819 -26.36 65.21 25.83
C ASP A 819 -27.21 65.16 27.15
N CYS A 820 -26.43 64.82 28.20
CA CYS A 820 -26.44 65.31 29.60
C CYS A 820 -27.38 64.84 30.75
N ARG A 821 -26.84 63.88 31.52
CA ARG A 821 -26.51 63.93 32.98
C ARG A 821 -27.57 63.63 34.09
N TRP A 822 -26.99 63.32 35.27
CA TRP A 822 -27.57 63.05 36.61
C TRP A 822 -28.24 61.65 36.78
N SER A 823 -27.99 60.85 37.85
CA SER A 823 -26.97 60.95 38.92
C SER A 823 -26.81 59.63 39.74
N VAL A 824 -25.66 59.49 40.45
CA VAL A 824 -25.44 58.95 41.84
C VAL A 824 -26.20 57.66 42.27
N HIS A 825 -25.62 56.57 42.84
CA HIS A 825 -24.33 56.28 43.53
C HIS A 825 -23.90 54.81 43.25
N ALA A 826 -22.60 54.45 43.15
CA ALA A 826 -21.71 53.88 44.20
C ALA A 826 -22.14 52.51 44.80
N SER A 827 -21.30 51.50 45.05
CA SER A 827 -19.81 51.37 45.08
C SER A 827 -19.40 49.87 44.90
N ARG A 828 -18.14 49.44 44.69
CA ARG A 828 -16.82 50.11 44.58
C ARG A 828 -15.85 49.30 43.69
N SER A 829 -14.81 49.97 43.18
CA SER A 829 -13.95 49.61 42.04
C SER A 829 -12.80 48.59 42.32
N PRO A 830 -12.07 48.11 41.27
CA PRO A 830 -10.99 47.10 41.33
C PRO A 830 -9.59 47.73 41.11
N VAL A 831 -8.57 46.94 40.70
CA VAL A 831 -7.53 47.21 39.65
C VAL A 831 -6.40 46.16 39.71
N SER A 832 -5.48 46.16 38.72
CA SER A 832 -4.58 45.08 38.29
C SER A 832 -3.08 45.37 38.43
N HIS A 833 -2.26 44.36 38.03
CA HIS A 833 -0.91 44.40 37.45
C HIS A 833 0.37 44.14 38.29
N GLN A 834 1.34 43.60 37.53
CA GLN A 834 2.80 43.44 37.72
C GLN A 834 3.39 42.28 38.55
N VAL A 835 4.07 41.38 37.82
CA VAL A 835 5.48 40.94 37.98
C VAL A 835 5.95 40.48 39.38
N ASN A 836 6.09 39.16 39.59
CA ASN A 836 7.43 38.53 39.71
C ASN A 836 7.44 36.97 39.82
N ARG A 837 8.65 36.41 39.68
CA ARG A 837 9.13 35.08 40.09
C ARG A 837 10.36 35.32 41.02
N PRO A 838 10.99 34.34 41.72
CA PRO A 838 10.58 32.97 42.09
C PRO A 838 10.95 32.59 43.57
N ILE A 839 11.04 31.27 43.88
CA ILE A 839 11.77 30.57 44.98
C ILE A 839 11.36 30.80 46.46
N LEU A 840 10.83 29.77 47.13
CA LEU A 840 11.60 28.92 48.08
C LEU A 840 10.82 27.70 48.66
N THR A 841 11.59 26.72 49.10
CA THR A 841 11.26 25.38 49.65
C THR A 841 11.55 25.32 51.17
N PRO A 842 11.45 24.18 51.87
CA PRO A 842 10.47 23.07 51.86
C PRO A 842 9.92 22.77 53.29
N PHE A 843 9.25 21.63 53.49
CA PHE A 843 9.16 20.96 54.80
C PHE A 843 9.39 19.45 54.66
N ALA A 844 10.02 18.82 55.66
CA ALA A 844 10.33 17.38 55.68
C ALA A 844 10.54 16.85 57.11
N ALA A 845 10.14 15.60 57.42
CA ALA A 845 10.66 14.85 58.58
C ALA A 845 10.40 13.31 58.57
N LEU A 846 11.40 12.55 59.03
CA LEU A 846 11.33 11.32 59.87
C LEU A 846 10.76 9.96 59.36
N PHE A 847 11.65 9.16 58.76
CA PHE A 847 12.29 7.93 59.32
C PHE A 847 11.72 7.25 60.61
N PRO A 848 11.85 5.90 60.79
CA PRO A 848 13.11 5.11 60.72
C PRO A 848 13.07 3.84 59.82
N ARG A 849 14.15 3.19 59.34
CA ARG A 849 15.57 2.92 59.73
C ARG A 849 15.78 1.61 60.54
N LEU A 850 16.44 0.62 59.91
CA LEU A 850 17.10 -0.55 60.54
C LEU A 850 18.47 -0.82 59.87
N ARG A 851 19.31 -1.67 60.47
CA ARG A 851 20.71 -1.94 60.06
C ARG A 851 20.99 -3.45 59.89
N SER A 852 21.94 -3.80 59.02
CA SER A 852 22.90 -4.91 59.24
C SER A 852 24.21 -4.64 58.49
N THR A 853 25.26 -5.45 58.71
CA THR A 853 26.67 -5.12 58.37
C THR A 853 27.57 -6.34 58.12
N ARG A 854 28.76 -6.08 57.55
CA ARG A 854 29.94 -6.95 57.29
C ARG A 854 29.98 -7.59 55.89
N ASP A 855 31.05 -7.61 55.06
CA ASP A 855 32.50 -7.25 55.10
C ASP A 855 33.46 -8.47 54.98
N HIS A 856 34.65 -8.23 54.38
CA HIS A 856 35.82 -9.10 54.13
C HIS A 856 35.80 -10.05 52.91
N SER A 857 36.90 -10.29 52.16
CA SER A 857 38.21 -9.58 52.05
C SER A 857 39.09 -10.10 50.87
N ARG A 858 40.24 -9.42 50.61
CA ARG A 858 41.50 -9.89 49.93
C ARG A 858 41.49 -10.05 48.39
N SER A 859 42.62 -9.92 47.64
CA SER A 859 43.96 -9.34 47.92
C SER A 859 44.91 -9.33 46.68
N ALA A 860 45.71 -8.25 46.50
CA ALA A 860 47.06 -8.22 45.85
C ALA A 860 47.19 -8.52 44.33
N ARG A 861 48.26 -8.14 43.58
CA ARG A 861 49.44 -7.23 43.77
C ARG A 861 50.06 -6.83 42.40
N VAL A 862 51.06 -5.94 42.43
CA VAL A 862 51.97 -5.48 41.34
C VAL A 862 53.42 -5.37 41.93
N PRO A 863 54.56 -5.08 41.24
CA PRO A 863 54.77 -3.94 40.31
C PRO A 863 55.64 -4.20 39.00
N PRO A 864 56.92 -3.79 38.76
CA PRO A 864 57.37 -3.30 37.42
C PRO A 864 58.83 -3.75 37.03
N PRO A 865 59.82 -2.93 36.52
CA PRO A 865 59.89 -1.78 35.57
C PRO A 865 61.02 -1.86 34.48
N ARG A 866 61.03 -0.99 33.43
CA ARG A 866 62.14 -0.01 33.10
C ARG A 866 62.06 0.74 31.72
N LYS A 867 62.20 2.07 31.84
CA LYS A 867 62.68 3.20 30.95
C LYS A 867 63.78 2.93 29.88
N PRO A 868 64.24 3.91 29.04
CA PRO A 868 63.81 5.32 28.74
C PRO A 868 63.62 5.59 27.19
N LEU A 869 63.55 6.78 26.54
CA LEU A 869 64.32 8.04 26.64
C LEU A 869 63.79 9.21 25.73
N ARG A 870 63.77 10.47 26.24
CA ARG A 870 63.81 11.82 25.57
C ARG A 870 62.74 12.19 24.50
N ASP A 871 62.39 13.47 24.24
CA ASP A 871 62.74 14.74 24.92
C ASP A 871 61.61 15.82 24.92
N ARG A 872 61.84 16.82 25.79
CA ARG A 872 61.19 18.12 26.12
C ARG A 872 60.57 19.00 24.98
N PRO A 873 59.84 20.11 25.29
CA PRO A 873 59.08 20.53 26.50
C PRO A 873 57.63 20.96 26.09
N ARG A 874 56.87 22.00 26.53
CA ARG A 874 56.76 23.05 27.62
C ARG A 874 55.22 23.23 27.82
N ALA A 875 54.60 23.41 29.00
CA ALA A 875 54.61 24.49 30.00
C ALA A 875 54.02 25.85 29.51
N ALA A 876 53.05 26.51 30.17
CA ALA A 876 52.44 26.26 31.50
C ALA A 876 51.00 26.83 31.71
N ARG A 877 50.32 26.33 32.77
CA ARG A 877 49.20 26.93 33.54
C ARG A 877 49.79 27.87 34.66
N PRO A 878 49.07 28.63 35.55
CA PRO A 878 47.72 28.35 36.10
C PRO A 878 46.81 29.49 36.69
N ARG A 879 45.56 29.08 37.06
CA ARG A 879 44.75 29.45 38.27
C ARG A 879 44.15 30.86 38.53
N ARG A 880 42.81 30.85 38.66
CA ARG A 880 41.92 31.43 39.72
C ARG A 880 41.93 32.94 40.05
N GLY A 881 40.71 33.53 40.04
CA GLY A 881 40.31 34.79 40.71
C GLY A 881 38.76 34.92 40.71
N HIS A 882 38.18 35.73 41.59
CA HIS A 882 36.70 35.88 41.76
C HIS A 882 36.29 37.35 42.00
N LEU A 883 35.08 37.70 41.53
CA LEU A 883 34.19 38.83 41.91
C LEU A 883 34.61 40.29 41.57
N CYS A 884 33.56 41.07 41.24
CA CYS A 884 33.28 42.53 41.29
C CYS A 884 34.44 43.55 41.25
N ASP A 885 34.36 44.69 40.54
CA ASP A 885 33.18 45.59 40.42
C ASP A 885 33.10 46.45 39.11
N ARG A 886 32.23 47.47 39.11
CA ARG A 886 31.81 48.40 38.01
C ARG A 886 32.45 49.83 38.13
N PRO A 887 32.15 50.87 37.29
CA PRO A 887 31.73 50.96 35.86
C PRO A 887 32.37 52.15 35.04
N ALA A 888 31.83 52.39 33.82
CA ALA A 888 31.45 53.71 33.22
C ALA A 888 32.39 54.57 32.32
N ALA A 889 31.95 54.75 31.05
CA ALA A 889 31.87 55.99 30.25
C ALA A 889 31.18 55.65 28.89
N GLY A 890 30.37 56.48 28.20
CA GLY A 890 29.73 57.75 28.58
C GLY A 890 29.32 58.63 27.37
N GLU A 891 28.03 58.62 26.96
CA GLU A 891 27.29 59.73 26.28
C GLU A 891 27.73 60.20 24.84
N HIS A 892 26.93 60.77 23.91
CA HIS A 892 25.46 60.92 23.72
C HIS A 892 25.06 61.00 22.18
N PRO A 893 23.91 61.54 21.64
CA PRO A 893 23.17 60.87 20.53
C PRO A 893 22.83 61.67 19.23
N ALA A 894 21.98 61.06 18.37
CA ALA A 894 21.20 61.59 17.20
C ALA A 894 21.96 61.90 15.88
N GLY A 895 21.34 61.95 14.67
CA GLY A 895 19.96 61.60 14.22
C GLY A 895 19.63 62.11 12.79
N VAL A 896 18.40 61.84 12.29
CA VAL A 896 17.71 62.47 11.10
C VAL A 896 18.07 61.91 9.67
N GLN A 897 17.28 62.31 8.65
CA GLN A 897 16.97 61.63 7.38
C GLN A 897 16.78 62.65 6.20
N GLU A 898 16.69 62.17 4.94
CA GLU A 898 16.36 62.91 3.68
C GLU A 898 17.40 63.96 3.17
N GLY A 899 17.43 64.40 1.90
CA GLY A 899 16.56 64.16 0.73
C GLY A 899 17.28 64.43 -0.64
N ALA A 900 16.55 64.56 -1.76
CA ALA A 900 17.10 64.36 -3.14
C ALA A 900 16.89 65.51 -4.18
N ARG A 901 17.76 65.56 -5.22
CA ARG A 901 17.59 66.02 -6.65
C ARG A 901 18.97 65.90 -7.37
N ARG A 902 19.21 65.55 -8.65
CA ARG A 902 18.51 65.52 -9.96
C ARG A 902 19.00 66.64 -10.93
N LEU A 903 19.82 66.32 -11.96
CA LEU A 903 19.74 66.82 -13.37
C LEU A 903 20.91 66.37 -14.31
N ASP A 904 20.68 66.48 -15.62
CA ASP A 904 21.54 66.25 -16.83
C ASP A 904 22.14 67.64 -17.30
N PRO A 905 23.03 67.86 -18.32
CA PRO A 905 23.25 67.06 -19.54
C PRO A 905 24.63 67.01 -20.28
N ARG A 906 24.73 66.03 -21.22
CA ARG A 906 25.39 66.00 -22.57
C ARG A 906 26.74 66.70 -22.88
N ASP A 907 27.58 65.98 -23.65
CA ASP A 907 28.29 66.53 -24.83
C ASP A 907 28.50 65.44 -25.93
N ALA A 908 28.97 65.75 -27.16
CA ALA A 908 28.87 64.85 -28.32
C ALA A 908 29.86 65.02 -29.52
N GLY A 909 30.17 63.91 -30.21
CA GLY A 909 30.60 63.90 -31.63
C GLY A 909 31.69 62.86 -32.01
N ARG A 910 31.89 62.47 -33.29
CA ARG A 910 31.06 62.59 -34.52
C ARG A 910 31.66 61.78 -35.70
N ARG A 911 30.82 61.38 -36.69
CA ARG A 911 31.16 60.91 -38.08
C ARG A 911 31.76 59.48 -38.22
N HIS A 912 31.62 58.71 -39.32
CA HIS A 912 30.94 58.89 -40.64
C HIS A 912 30.20 57.60 -41.11
N ASN A 913 29.54 57.65 -42.29
CA ASN A 913 28.63 56.66 -42.95
C ASN A 913 28.61 57.00 -44.49
N PRO A 914 27.90 56.36 -45.48
CA PRO A 914 27.00 55.17 -45.48
C PRO A 914 27.02 54.20 -46.71
N GLY A 915 26.18 53.15 -46.69
CA GLY A 915 25.46 52.57 -47.85
C GLY A 915 25.91 51.19 -48.42
N LEU A 916 25.12 50.44 -49.21
CA LEU A 916 23.66 50.50 -49.55
C LEU A 916 23.19 49.22 -50.33
N ARG A 917 22.00 48.66 -49.97
CA ARG A 917 21.14 47.68 -50.73
C ARG A 917 21.66 46.27 -51.10
N GLY A 918 20.78 45.25 -50.96
CA GLY A 918 20.90 43.93 -51.64
C GLY A 918 20.04 42.79 -51.06
N LEU A 919 19.14 42.21 -51.87
CA LEU A 919 18.34 40.98 -51.64
C LEU A 919 18.01 40.35 -53.02
N PRO A 920 17.64 39.05 -53.15
CA PRO A 920 17.92 37.87 -52.30
C PRO A 920 18.48 36.66 -53.12
N GLY A 921 18.80 35.52 -52.47
CA GLY A 921 19.08 34.27 -53.20
C GLY A 921 19.49 33.02 -52.38
N HIS A 922 18.82 31.89 -52.63
CA HIS A 922 19.22 30.50 -52.31
C HIS A 922 19.70 29.81 -53.62
N PRO A 923 20.43 28.66 -53.67
CA PRO A 923 20.27 27.48 -52.79
C PRO A 923 21.50 26.52 -52.52
N GLN A 924 21.25 25.53 -51.64
CA GLN A 924 21.76 24.13 -51.56
C GLN A 924 23.21 23.67 -51.92
N ARG A 925 23.83 22.99 -50.92
CA ARG A 925 24.57 21.68 -50.95
C ARG A 925 25.67 21.37 -52.01
N ARG A 926 26.89 21.04 -51.52
CA ARG A 926 27.57 19.71 -51.70
C ARG A 926 28.79 19.56 -50.77
N ALA A 927 29.51 18.42 -50.82
CA ALA A 927 30.56 18.03 -49.86
C ALA A 927 31.73 17.25 -50.50
N ARG A 928 32.90 17.18 -49.84
CA ARG A 928 33.92 16.10 -49.97
C ARG A 928 35.05 16.20 -48.92
N ALA A 929 35.94 15.20 -48.90
CA ALA A 929 37.10 15.03 -48.00
C ALA A 929 38.39 14.67 -48.79
N VAL A 930 39.56 14.62 -48.13
CA VAL A 930 40.88 14.24 -48.69
C VAL A 930 41.69 13.40 -47.66
N GLU A 931 42.61 12.55 -48.13
CA GLU A 931 43.38 11.53 -47.37
C GLU A 931 44.90 11.85 -47.19
N GLY A 932 45.63 10.99 -46.48
CA GLY A 932 47.10 10.86 -46.50
C GLY A 932 47.60 9.43 -46.23
N ARG A 933 48.63 8.98 -46.98
CA ARG A 933 49.34 7.66 -46.99
C ARG A 933 50.82 7.92 -47.43
N PRO A 934 51.80 6.97 -47.58
CA PRO A 934 51.77 5.48 -47.66
C PRO A 934 52.90 4.70 -46.86
N PRO A 935 53.05 3.35 -47.00
CA PRO A 935 53.99 2.48 -46.23
C PRO A 935 54.87 1.54 -47.12
N LEU A 936 55.38 0.38 -46.57
CA LEU A 936 55.82 -0.92 -47.19
C LEU A 936 57.34 -1.35 -47.08
N PRO A 937 57.76 -2.65 -47.24
CA PRO A 937 57.07 -3.98 -47.17
C PRO A 937 57.82 -5.08 -46.29
N PRO A 938 58.08 -6.39 -46.64
CA PRO A 938 57.57 -7.51 -45.81
C PRO A 938 58.49 -8.77 -45.57
N GLY A 939 57.97 -9.83 -44.93
CA GLY A 939 58.56 -11.19 -44.93
C GLY A 939 57.74 -12.27 -44.19
N ARG A 940 57.83 -13.56 -44.60
CA ARG A 940 57.21 -14.75 -43.97
C ARG A 940 58.04 -16.01 -44.26
N HIS A 941 58.14 -16.98 -43.33
CA HIS A 941 58.15 -18.44 -43.61
C HIS A 941 57.88 -19.28 -42.32
N ALA A 942 58.02 -20.62 -42.35
CA ALA A 942 57.16 -21.54 -41.60
C ALA A 942 57.80 -22.45 -40.52
N ARG A 943 56.97 -22.84 -39.53
CA ARG A 943 56.92 -24.08 -38.71
C ARG A 943 58.23 -24.84 -38.37
N ARG A 944 58.51 -24.98 -37.06
CA ARG A 944 58.82 -26.25 -36.36
C ARG A 944 58.63 -26.11 -34.84
N GLY A 945 58.88 -27.17 -34.06
CA GLY A 945 58.84 -27.19 -32.59
C GLY A 945 59.85 -28.18 -32.01
N GLN A 946 59.86 -28.38 -30.68
CA GLN A 946 60.95 -28.94 -29.84
C GLN A 946 62.12 -27.93 -29.63
N GLY A 947 62.88 -27.92 -28.52
CA GLY A 947 62.62 -28.59 -27.23
C GLY A 947 63.88 -28.88 -26.35
N ALA A 948 64.05 -28.13 -25.25
CA ALA A 948 64.88 -28.41 -24.06
C ALA A 948 66.45 -28.38 -24.17
N GLY A 949 67.09 -28.32 -22.97
CA GLY A 949 68.53 -28.10 -22.69
C GLY A 949 68.82 -26.64 -22.28
N ASP A 950 69.52 -26.29 -21.19
CA ASP A 950 70.23 -27.04 -20.11
C ASP A 950 70.09 -26.22 -18.79
N VAL A 951 69.83 -26.76 -17.57
CA VAL A 951 70.62 -27.63 -16.65
C VAL A 951 71.68 -26.85 -15.84
N ASP A 952 71.79 -26.89 -14.49
CA ASP A 952 70.87 -27.21 -13.36
C ASP A 952 71.26 -26.27 -12.15
N ASP A 953 71.30 -26.48 -10.81
CA ASP A 953 71.17 -27.57 -9.80
C ASP A 953 70.84 -26.87 -8.41
N VAL A 954 70.92 -27.31 -7.13
CA VAL A 954 71.52 -28.45 -6.36
C VAL A 954 70.82 -28.61 -4.96
N GLU A 955 71.44 -29.39 -4.04
CA GLU A 955 71.06 -29.80 -2.65
C GLU A 955 70.82 -28.68 -1.59
N VAL A 956 70.30 -28.89 -0.35
CA VAL A 956 70.48 -29.97 0.68
C VAL A 956 69.22 -30.20 1.57
N ARG A 957 69.13 -31.35 2.28
CA ARG A 957 68.07 -31.79 3.23
C ARG A 957 68.13 -31.12 4.63
N PRO A 958 67.28 -31.44 5.65
CA PRO A 958 66.89 -32.77 6.23
C PRO A 958 65.51 -33.28 5.72
N ASP A 959 65.10 -34.56 5.73
CA ASP A 959 65.12 -35.65 6.75
C ASP A 959 64.22 -35.36 7.99
N GLU A 960 63.40 -36.27 8.53
CA GLU A 960 63.35 -37.73 8.38
C GLU A 960 62.04 -38.32 7.78
N HIS A 961 62.07 -39.65 7.62
CA HIS A 961 61.11 -40.57 7.00
C HIS A 961 60.88 -41.74 7.99
N PRO A 962 60.44 -42.97 7.64
CA PRO A 962 59.48 -43.44 6.62
C PRO A 962 58.39 -44.35 7.26
N VAL A 963 57.63 -45.13 6.46
CA VAL A 963 57.71 -46.62 6.51
C VAL A 963 56.93 -47.30 5.35
N ARG A 964 57.70 -47.92 4.45
CA ARG A 964 57.45 -49.17 3.68
C ARG A 964 56.15 -49.37 2.83
N ARG A 965 56.43 -49.53 1.53
CA ARG A 965 56.16 -50.74 0.68
C ARG A 965 54.78 -50.98 0.01
N ARG A 966 54.92 -51.33 -1.29
CA ARG A 966 54.40 -52.53 -2.01
C ARG A 966 53.08 -52.51 -2.82
N GLU A 967 53.22 -53.05 -4.03
CA GLU A 967 52.55 -54.25 -4.58
C GLU A 967 51.29 -54.80 -3.85
N GLY A 968 50.21 -55.08 -4.61
CA GLY A 968 49.05 -55.87 -4.16
C GLY A 968 47.72 -55.19 -4.53
N ARG A 969 47.06 -55.42 -5.67
CA ARG A 969 46.66 -56.67 -6.34
C ARG A 969 45.68 -57.56 -5.54
N ARG A 970 44.38 -57.34 -5.83
CA ARG A 970 43.25 -58.32 -5.89
C ARG A 970 42.61 -58.87 -4.60
N ARG A 971 41.30 -59.13 -4.80
CA ARG A 971 40.32 -60.01 -4.10
C ARG A 971 39.29 -59.24 -3.24
N LEU A 972 37.97 -59.53 -3.32
CA LEU A 972 37.23 -60.44 -4.21
C LEU A 972 35.74 -60.02 -4.39
N ARG A 973 35.08 -60.73 -5.33
CA ARG A 973 33.64 -61.00 -5.57
C ARG A 973 32.76 -61.17 -4.30
N PRO A 974 31.40 -61.24 -4.37
CA PRO A 974 30.53 -61.66 -5.51
C PRO A 974 29.30 -60.75 -5.78
N GLU A 975 28.34 -60.98 -6.70
CA GLU A 975 28.16 -61.67 -8.01
C GLU A 975 26.84 -61.13 -8.66
N GLU A 976 26.71 -61.00 -9.99
CA GLU A 976 25.92 -61.83 -10.95
C GLU A 976 24.39 -61.91 -10.64
N ALA A 977 23.42 -61.96 -11.57
CA ALA A 977 23.29 -62.33 -13.01
C ALA A 977 22.01 -61.62 -13.59
N LEU A 978 21.53 -61.60 -14.86
CA LEU A 978 21.89 -61.98 -16.27
C LEU A 978 20.83 -61.23 -17.19
N ALA A 979 20.70 -61.24 -18.54
CA ALA A 979 21.44 -61.77 -19.71
C ALA A 979 21.04 -61.10 -21.07
N ARG A 980 21.99 -60.98 -22.00
CA ARG A 980 21.93 -61.32 -23.47
C ARG A 980 21.08 -60.54 -24.54
N ARG A 981 21.84 -60.03 -25.54
CA ARG A 981 21.76 -60.24 -27.03
C ARG A 981 20.87 -59.37 -27.98
N ALA A 982 21.46 -58.29 -28.51
CA ALA A 982 22.10 -58.13 -29.85
C ALA A 982 21.44 -58.54 -31.21
N ARG A 983 21.68 -57.65 -32.22
CA ARG A 983 21.79 -57.78 -33.72
C ARG A 983 20.60 -57.50 -34.67
N ALA A 984 20.79 -56.42 -35.46
CA ALA A 984 20.87 -56.36 -36.96
C ALA A 984 19.64 -56.17 -37.88
N ASP A 985 19.92 -55.40 -38.96
CA ASP A 985 19.33 -55.30 -40.32
C ASP A 985 18.00 -54.54 -40.59
N ASP A 986 17.83 -54.12 -41.86
CA ASP A 986 17.17 -52.88 -42.36
C ASP A 986 16.55 -53.15 -43.79
N PRO A 987 16.17 -52.17 -44.66
CA PRO A 987 15.56 -50.83 -44.41
C PRO A 987 14.13 -50.44 -44.92
N PRO A 988 13.62 -50.76 -46.14
CA PRO A 988 13.35 -49.66 -47.09
C PRO A 988 11.93 -49.55 -47.68
N PHE A 989 11.44 -48.31 -47.95
CA PHE A 989 11.47 -47.75 -49.32
C PHE A 989 11.07 -46.25 -49.47
N HIS A 990 11.78 -45.58 -50.39
CA HIS A 990 11.49 -44.38 -51.20
C HIS A 990 11.14 -42.98 -50.60
N GLU A 991 12.18 -42.15 -50.51
CA GLU A 991 12.52 -41.04 -51.45
C GLU A 991 11.88 -39.61 -51.43
N ARG A 992 12.78 -38.66 -51.77
CA ARG A 992 12.61 -37.30 -52.35
C ARG A 992 12.26 -36.10 -51.46
N ASP A 993 13.33 -35.36 -51.14
CA ASP A 993 13.54 -33.94 -51.45
C ASP A 993 12.38 -33.14 -52.09
N HIS A 994 12.16 -31.91 -51.61
CA HIS A 994 12.89 -30.78 -52.22
C HIS A 994 12.87 -29.48 -51.40
N GLN A 995 13.86 -28.63 -51.69
CA GLN A 995 13.97 -27.26 -51.20
C GLN A 995 13.17 -26.25 -52.05
N ARG A 996 12.62 -25.24 -51.36
CA ARG A 996 12.60 -23.81 -51.73
C ARG A 996 11.83 -23.28 -52.98
N ASP A 997 11.52 -22.00 -52.79
CA ASP A 997 11.45 -20.90 -53.77
C ASP A 997 10.13 -20.50 -54.46
N ARG A 998 10.17 -19.25 -54.90
CA ARG A 998 9.12 -18.35 -55.45
C ARG A 998 9.12 -18.44 -57.00
N PRO A 999 8.28 -17.71 -57.77
CA PRO A 999 7.32 -16.65 -57.43
C PRO A 999 5.93 -16.84 -58.09
N GLY A 1000 5.12 -15.77 -58.21
CA GLY A 1000 3.91 -15.76 -59.04
C GLY A 1000 2.89 -14.69 -58.63
N GLU A 1001 2.61 -13.76 -59.52
CA GLU A 1001 1.63 -12.67 -59.35
C GLU A 1001 0.19 -13.15 -59.56
N GLY A 1002 -0.81 -12.41 -59.05
CA GLY A 1002 -2.23 -12.79 -59.23
C GLY A 1002 -3.24 -11.94 -58.45
N HIS A 1003 -3.67 -10.83 -59.03
CA HIS A 1003 -4.88 -10.07 -58.66
C HIS A 1003 -6.04 -10.49 -59.60
N PRO A 1004 -7.33 -10.15 -59.34
CA PRO A 1004 -7.94 -9.55 -58.14
C PRO A 1004 -9.27 -10.23 -57.69
N GLY A 1005 -9.90 -9.70 -56.62
CA GLY A 1005 -11.35 -9.39 -56.67
C GLY A 1005 -12.38 -10.33 -56.02
N SER A 1006 -12.58 -10.19 -54.71
CA SER A 1006 -13.92 -10.12 -54.06
C SER A 1006 -13.79 -9.70 -52.59
#